data_AF-A0A1F5LGU0-F1
#
_entry.id   AF-A0A1F5LGU0-F1
#
_cell.length_a   1.000
_cell.length_b   1.000
_cell.length_c   1.000
_cell.angle_alpha   90.00
_cell.angle_beta   90.00
_cell.angle_gamma   90.00
#
_symmetry.space_group_name_H-M   'P 1'
#
loop_
_entity.id
_entity.type
_entity.pdbx_description
1 polymer ?
#
loop_
_entity_poly.entity_id
_entity_poly.type
_entity_poly.pdbx_seq_one_letter_code
_entity_poly.pdbx_strand_id
1 'polypeptide(L)'
;MPQKITVAVAQARTLSTLETTLCALKQITQHAASKGVHLILFPEAYLGGYPRTCDFGTAVGAREPHGRDQFLEYFRAAVDLGDTPAGAGDDWVERKLPVAKGRDHRGDGTREFLEKVARETGVFIATGLIERAGGSLYCSALYVDPVRGVLGKRRKVMPADVYLLLVGKTASERLVWAQGSPSTLKAITTELNGVKLTIAAAICWESFMPMLRQSLYSQNVNIYLAPTADGRDTWLPLMRTIGGEGRTFVLSCNQCVRYNELPSWITQQGNTSKDIPDHYISRGGSCIVGPLGEVVAEPIWEVCTDDADGSKIGDGLVISEIDLEDLLGRMQFALPPRRSPLPIARSSRTPSYRRKQLKTVAIFGFAIFSLLYLLHHFFSSTSTPAAASAGTSGVVIVTLLDRKHFSESYVKKIVANREDYAKRHGYTNFFASISDYEEAIGDAPKSWAVAPAVRHAIATHPRAAYFFHLSPHSLIMNPSKSLKSHLLEKGRLESLMLKDTPIVPPDSIIKTYTHLKEKDVDLIVTQDKENLNPGSFILRNGEFARFFLDIWFDPLYRNYNFAKAEIHGLDHIMQWHPTVLARTALVPQRTLSSYGKDSLAASLDGIYKDGDLVVQFQGCEETEGRDCAQEFEPYYNLWQKKVKSD
;
A
#
# COMPACT_ATOMS: atom_id res chain seq x y z
N MET A 1 3.22 -35.28 24.61
CA MET A 1 2.82 -36.14 23.47
C MET A 1 3.42 -35.52 22.24
N PRO A 2 4.03 -36.30 21.32
CA PRO A 2 4.64 -35.76 20.11
C PRO A 2 3.63 -34.90 19.34
N GLN A 3 4.01 -33.70 18.91
CA GLN A 3 3.13 -32.78 18.17
C GLN A 3 3.12 -33.08 16.65
N LYS A 4 2.99 -34.37 16.33
CA LYS A 4 3.13 -34.87 14.96
C LYS A 4 1.80 -35.03 14.25
N ILE A 5 1.76 -34.58 13.00
CA ILE A 5 0.63 -34.81 12.10
C ILE A 5 1.12 -35.22 10.71
N THR A 6 0.39 -36.14 10.09
CA THR A 6 0.55 -36.48 8.67
C THR A 6 -0.28 -35.53 7.81
N VAL A 7 0.37 -34.83 6.89
CA VAL A 7 -0.26 -33.91 5.93
C VAL A 7 -0.09 -34.39 4.50
N ALA A 8 -0.96 -33.95 3.60
CA ALA A 8 -0.86 -34.23 2.18
C ALA A 8 -1.23 -33.04 1.29
N VAL A 9 -0.62 -32.97 0.12
CA VAL A 9 -1.08 -32.12 -1.01
C VAL A 9 -1.45 -33.02 -2.19
N ALA A 10 -2.63 -32.79 -2.77
CA ALA A 10 -3.16 -33.58 -3.88
C ALA A 10 -3.02 -32.81 -5.20
N GLN A 11 -2.04 -33.19 -6.01
CA GLN A 11 -1.87 -32.62 -7.34
C GLN A 11 -2.93 -33.20 -8.29
N ALA A 12 -4.05 -32.49 -8.39
CA ALA A 12 -5.27 -32.96 -9.04
C ALA A 12 -5.72 -32.01 -10.16
N ARG A 13 -6.71 -32.41 -10.96
CA ARG A 13 -7.35 -31.56 -11.97
C ARG A 13 -8.86 -31.55 -11.87
N THR A 14 -9.48 -30.45 -12.30
CA THR A 14 -10.93 -30.40 -12.44
C THR A 14 -11.38 -31.38 -13.53
N LEU A 15 -12.43 -32.15 -13.24
CA LEU A 15 -13.03 -33.07 -14.20
C LEU A 15 -14.14 -32.38 -15.01
N SER A 16 -14.86 -33.13 -15.85
CA SER A 16 -15.84 -32.57 -16.79
C SER A 16 -17.01 -31.85 -16.12
N THR A 17 -17.37 -32.24 -14.89
CA THR A 17 -18.45 -31.61 -14.12
C THR A 17 -18.05 -31.42 -12.66
N LEU A 18 -18.81 -30.59 -11.94
CA LEU A 18 -18.62 -30.40 -10.51
C LEU A 18 -18.83 -31.72 -9.74
N GLU A 19 -19.86 -32.49 -10.09
CA GLU A 19 -20.19 -33.76 -9.44
C GLU A 19 -19.09 -34.80 -9.62
N THR A 20 -18.55 -34.93 -10.83
CA THR A 20 -17.44 -35.85 -11.11
C THR A 20 -16.18 -35.43 -10.36
N THR A 21 -15.89 -34.13 -10.30
CA THR A 21 -14.76 -33.59 -9.52
C THR A 21 -14.95 -33.82 -8.01
N LEU A 22 -16.17 -33.69 -7.49
CA LEU A 22 -16.48 -34.01 -6.08
C LEU A 22 -16.34 -35.50 -5.77
N CYS A 23 -16.72 -36.38 -6.71
CA CYS A 23 -16.48 -37.82 -6.58
C CYS A 23 -14.98 -38.15 -6.56
N ALA A 24 -14.18 -37.52 -7.41
CA ALA A 24 -12.72 -37.67 -7.41
C ALA A 24 -12.11 -37.18 -6.09
N LEU A 25 -12.51 -35.99 -5.61
CA LEU A 25 -12.11 -35.47 -4.30
C LEU A 25 -12.39 -36.47 -3.18
N LYS A 26 -13.58 -37.10 -3.19
CA LYS A 26 -13.95 -38.12 -2.22
C LYS A 26 -13.01 -39.33 -2.29
N GLN A 27 -12.74 -39.85 -3.47
CA GLN A 27 -11.84 -41.01 -3.67
C GLN A 27 -10.41 -40.70 -3.23
N ILE A 28 -9.88 -39.54 -3.60
CA ILE A 28 -8.55 -39.07 -3.19
C ILE A 28 -8.49 -38.94 -1.66
N THR A 29 -9.52 -38.36 -1.04
CA THR A 29 -9.58 -38.20 0.43
C THR A 29 -9.67 -39.55 1.13
N GLN A 30 -10.45 -40.51 0.61
CA GLN A 30 -10.51 -41.88 1.13
C GLN A 30 -9.15 -42.60 1.02
N HIS A 31 -8.46 -42.41 -0.11
CA HIS A 31 -7.12 -42.97 -0.30
C HIS A 31 -6.14 -42.35 0.71
N ALA A 32 -6.14 -41.02 0.87
CA ALA A 32 -5.32 -40.32 1.85
C ALA A 32 -5.61 -40.78 3.28
N ALA A 33 -6.88 -40.97 3.64
CA ALA A 33 -7.28 -41.52 4.93
C ALA A 33 -6.72 -42.93 5.16
N SER A 34 -6.70 -43.78 4.13
CA SER A 34 -6.09 -45.13 4.21
C SER A 34 -4.57 -45.10 4.48
N LYS A 35 -3.92 -43.96 4.23
CA LYS A 35 -2.50 -43.69 4.52
C LYS A 35 -2.28 -42.94 5.83
N GLY A 36 -3.32 -42.70 6.63
CA GLY A 36 -3.24 -42.00 7.92
C GLY A 36 -3.03 -40.49 7.79
N VAL A 37 -3.44 -39.88 6.68
CA VAL A 37 -3.40 -38.42 6.51
C VAL A 37 -4.44 -37.75 7.41
N HIS A 38 -4.04 -36.67 8.09
CA HIS A 38 -4.93 -35.88 8.95
C HIS A 38 -5.44 -34.61 8.26
N LEU A 39 -4.64 -34.03 7.36
CA LEU A 39 -4.98 -32.81 6.61
C LEU A 39 -4.56 -32.98 5.16
N ILE A 40 -5.47 -32.65 4.24
CA ILE A 40 -5.21 -32.65 2.79
C ILE A 40 -5.54 -31.28 2.18
N LEU A 41 -4.66 -30.79 1.30
CA LEU A 41 -4.87 -29.58 0.50
C LEU A 41 -5.05 -29.91 -0.98
N PHE A 42 -6.13 -29.41 -1.57
CA PHE A 42 -6.41 -29.45 -3.01
C PHE A 42 -6.04 -28.13 -3.73
N PRO A 43 -5.86 -28.15 -5.06
CA PRO A 43 -5.37 -26.99 -5.83
C PRO A 43 -6.27 -25.75 -5.84
N GLU A 44 -5.74 -24.64 -6.34
CA GLU A 44 -6.52 -23.42 -6.65
C GLU A 44 -7.59 -23.74 -7.70
N ALA A 45 -8.79 -23.19 -7.49
CA ALA A 45 -9.92 -23.34 -8.43
C ALA A 45 -10.25 -24.80 -8.81
N TYR A 46 -9.90 -25.77 -7.96
CA TYR A 46 -10.11 -27.19 -8.24
C TYR A 46 -11.58 -27.53 -8.48
N LEU A 47 -12.47 -27.04 -7.61
CA LEU A 47 -13.92 -27.11 -7.85
C LEU A 47 -14.36 -25.90 -8.69
N GLY A 48 -15.06 -26.16 -9.80
CA GLY A 48 -15.50 -25.13 -10.76
C GLY A 48 -14.49 -24.83 -11.87
N GLY A 49 -13.21 -25.14 -11.66
CA GLY A 49 -12.18 -25.11 -12.70
C GLY A 49 -11.47 -23.77 -12.91
N TYR A 50 -10.19 -23.87 -13.25
CA TYR A 50 -9.41 -22.72 -13.70
C TYR A 50 -9.58 -22.55 -15.22
N PRO A 51 -10.02 -21.38 -15.72
CA PRO A 51 -10.32 -21.14 -17.14
C PRO A 51 -9.04 -20.93 -17.96
N ARG A 52 -8.13 -21.92 -17.98
CA ARG A 52 -6.88 -21.83 -18.74
C ARG A 52 -7.22 -21.69 -20.22
N THR A 53 -6.47 -20.88 -20.96
CA THR A 53 -6.64 -20.60 -22.40
C THR A 53 -7.88 -19.81 -22.82
N CYS A 54 -8.85 -19.55 -21.94
CA CYS A 54 -10.00 -18.69 -22.24
C CYS A 54 -9.61 -17.20 -22.25
N ASP A 55 -10.07 -16.48 -23.28
CA ASP A 55 -10.06 -15.01 -23.35
C ASP A 55 -11.47 -14.41 -23.16
N PHE A 56 -12.50 -15.27 -23.07
CA PHE A 56 -13.91 -14.90 -22.98
C PHE A 56 -14.36 -13.94 -24.09
N GLY A 57 -13.75 -14.02 -25.28
CA GLY A 57 -14.06 -13.15 -26.41
C GLY A 57 -13.91 -11.65 -26.09
N THR A 58 -12.99 -11.32 -25.19
CA THR A 58 -12.76 -9.96 -24.72
C THR A 58 -11.58 -9.30 -25.45
N ALA A 59 -11.81 -8.09 -25.95
CA ALA A 59 -10.78 -7.19 -26.42
C ALA A 59 -11.03 -5.78 -25.86
N VAL A 60 -10.06 -4.87 -25.97
CA VAL A 60 -10.23 -3.49 -25.48
C VAL A 60 -11.43 -2.85 -26.18
N GLY A 61 -12.50 -2.58 -25.42
CA GLY A 61 -13.74 -1.98 -25.92
C GLY A 61 -14.74 -2.95 -26.58
N ALA A 62 -14.40 -4.22 -26.81
CA ALA A 62 -15.26 -5.19 -27.50
C ALA A 62 -15.52 -6.46 -26.66
N ARG A 63 -16.72 -7.02 -26.80
CA ARG A 63 -17.14 -8.27 -26.13
C ARG A 63 -17.98 -9.09 -27.10
N GLU A 64 -17.41 -10.17 -27.59
CA GLU A 64 -18.07 -11.04 -28.54
C GLU A 64 -19.23 -11.81 -27.89
N PRO A 65 -20.30 -12.15 -28.64
CA PRO A 65 -21.40 -12.95 -28.13
C PRO A 65 -20.95 -14.30 -27.56
N HIS A 66 -20.04 -15.01 -28.26
CA HIS A 66 -19.55 -16.32 -27.83
C HIS A 66 -18.88 -16.27 -26.44
N GLY A 67 -18.21 -15.16 -26.13
CA GLY A 67 -17.57 -14.94 -24.82
C GLY A 67 -18.56 -14.84 -23.67
N ARG A 68 -19.76 -14.32 -23.92
CA ARG A 68 -20.86 -14.26 -22.94
C ARG A 68 -21.41 -15.66 -22.66
N ASP A 69 -21.56 -16.48 -23.70
CA ASP A 69 -22.02 -17.87 -23.57
C ASP A 69 -20.98 -18.71 -22.82
N GLN A 70 -19.70 -18.56 -23.14
CA GLN A 70 -18.60 -19.22 -22.43
C GLN A 70 -18.55 -18.81 -20.94
N PHE A 71 -18.72 -17.51 -20.65
CA PHE A 71 -18.81 -17.05 -19.26
C PHE A 71 -20.04 -17.60 -18.52
N LEU A 72 -21.17 -17.73 -19.21
CA LEU A 72 -22.38 -18.31 -18.63
C LEU A 72 -22.20 -19.80 -18.32
N GLU A 73 -21.55 -20.56 -19.20
CA GLU A 73 -21.18 -21.95 -18.93
C GLU A 73 -20.24 -22.06 -17.72
N TYR A 74 -19.22 -21.19 -17.66
CA TYR A 74 -18.32 -21.14 -16.52
C TYR A 74 -19.04 -20.79 -15.21
N PHE A 75 -19.97 -19.83 -15.25
CA PHE A 75 -20.79 -19.46 -14.10
C PHE A 75 -21.72 -20.60 -13.64
N ARG A 76 -22.23 -21.41 -14.58
CA ARG A 76 -23.05 -22.57 -14.28
C ARG A 76 -22.24 -23.69 -13.61
N ALA A 77 -20.99 -23.88 -14.03
CA ALA A 77 -20.07 -24.87 -13.47
C ALA A 77 -19.49 -24.48 -12.09
N ALA A 78 -19.49 -23.19 -11.74
CA ALA A 78 -19.03 -22.69 -10.45
C ALA A 78 -19.91 -23.15 -9.27
N VAL A 79 -19.28 -23.24 -8.09
CA VAL A 79 -19.89 -23.72 -6.84
C VAL A 79 -20.78 -22.65 -6.22
N ASP A 80 -22.02 -23.00 -5.92
CA ASP A 80 -22.93 -22.17 -5.12
C ASP A 80 -22.87 -22.59 -3.65
N LEU A 81 -22.05 -21.89 -2.87
CA LEU A 81 -21.99 -22.09 -1.42
C LEU A 81 -23.20 -21.48 -0.67
N GLY A 82 -24.10 -20.79 -1.37
CA GLY A 82 -25.25 -20.13 -0.77
C GLY A 82 -24.91 -18.90 0.07
N ASP A 83 -23.74 -18.29 -0.11
CA ASP A 83 -23.35 -17.06 0.59
C ASP A 83 -23.86 -15.80 -0.13
N THR A 84 -23.49 -14.63 0.38
CA THR A 84 -23.83 -13.31 -0.14
C THR A 84 -22.66 -12.69 -0.91
N PRO A 85 -22.90 -11.74 -1.83
CA PRO A 85 -21.83 -11.01 -2.50
C PRO A 85 -20.86 -10.30 -1.54
N ALA A 86 -21.35 -9.77 -0.41
CA ALA A 86 -20.50 -9.14 0.61
C ALA A 86 -19.65 -10.14 1.41
N GLY A 87 -20.04 -11.42 1.41
CA GLY A 87 -19.48 -12.46 2.27
C GLY A 87 -20.04 -12.37 3.68
N ALA A 88 -20.89 -13.31 4.09
CA ALA A 88 -21.54 -13.27 5.41
C ALA A 88 -20.64 -13.75 6.56
N GLY A 89 -19.42 -14.18 6.27
CA GLY A 89 -18.41 -14.52 7.28
C GLY A 89 -18.89 -15.60 8.26
N ASP A 90 -18.77 -15.30 9.55
CA ASP A 90 -19.11 -16.25 10.62
C ASP A 90 -20.61 -16.63 10.59
N ASP A 91 -21.52 -15.78 10.11
CA ASP A 91 -22.95 -16.12 10.00
C ASP A 91 -23.22 -17.21 8.94
N TRP A 92 -22.43 -17.24 7.86
CA TRP A 92 -22.48 -18.34 6.90
C TRP A 92 -21.89 -19.62 7.50
N VAL A 93 -20.74 -19.52 8.17
CA VAL A 93 -20.07 -20.66 8.84
C VAL A 93 -21.02 -21.30 9.85
N GLU A 94 -21.68 -20.50 10.68
CA GLU A 94 -22.59 -20.94 11.74
C GLU A 94 -24.02 -21.27 11.25
N ARG A 95 -24.26 -21.30 9.93
CA ARG A 95 -25.56 -21.63 9.31
C ARG A 95 -26.72 -20.73 9.78
N LYS A 96 -26.46 -19.46 10.09
CA LYS A 96 -27.46 -18.47 10.55
C LYS A 96 -28.27 -17.83 9.43
N LEU A 97 -27.80 -17.94 8.19
CA LEU A 97 -28.50 -17.37 7.03
C LEU A 97 -29.80 -18.13 6.73
N PRO A 98 -30.88 -17.43 6.30
CA PRO A 98 -32.16 -18.06 6.05
C PRO A 98 -32.10 -19.08 4.91
N VAL A 99 -32.77 -20.23 5.08
CA VAL A 99 -32.88 -21.27 4.05
C VAL A 99 -34.19 -21.10 3.28
N ALA A 100 -34.18 -21.37 1.96
CA ALA A 100 -35.38 -21.30 1.14
C ALA A 100 -36.42 -22.33 1.61
N LYS A 101 -37.71 -21.97 1.58
CA LYS A 101 -38.81 -22.85 1.99
C LYS A 101 -38.77 -24.15 1.19
N GLY A 102 -38.74 -25.30 1.89
CA GLY A 102 -38.68 -26.63 1.26
C GLY A 102 -37.27 -27.11 0.89
N ARG A 103 -36.21 -26.40 1.30
CA ARG A 103 -34.82 -26.88 1.22
C ARG A 103 -34.22 -27.03 2.61
N ASP A 104 -33.25 -27.93 2.73
CA ASP A 104 -32.54 -28.19 3.99
C ASP A 104 -31.21 -27.42 4.12
N HIS A 105 -30.71 -26.89 3.00
CA HIS A 105 -29.45 -26.15 2.93
C HIS A 105 -29.52 -25.01 1.91
N ARG A 106 -28.56 -24.08 2.01
CA ARG A 106 -28.35 -23.03 1.01
C ARG A 106 -27.38 -23.52 -0.06
N GLY A 107 -27.51 -22.96 -1.27
CA GLY A 107 -26.62 -23.27 -2.38
C GLY A 107 -26.93 -24.60 -3.06
N ASP A 108 -25.88 -25.23 -3.61
CA ASP A 108 -25.95 -26.46 -4.41
C ASP A 108 -25.67 -27.76 -3.64
N GLY A 109 -25.41 -27.67 -2.34
CA GLY A 109 -25.11 -28.83 -1.49
C GLY A 109 -23.63 -29.23 -1.44
N THR A 110 -22.75 -28.51 -2.12
CA THR A 110 -21.29 -28.78 -2.11
C THR A 110 -20.72 -28.71 -0.70
N ARG A 111 -21.17 -27.75 0.12
CA ARG A 111 -20.78 -27.64 1.53
C ARG A 111 -21.10 -28.93 2.29
N GLU A 112 -22.35 -29.38 2.20
CA GLU A 112 -22.84 -30.57 2.90
C GLU A 112 -22.10 -31.83 2.44
N PHE A 113 -21.79 -31.93 1.14
CA PHE A 113 -21.01 -33.02 0.59
C PHE A 113 -19.60 -33.06 1.19
N LEU A 114 -18.89 -31.93 1.22
CA LEU A 114 -17.54 -31.87 1.78
C LEU A 114 -17.51 -32.15 3.28
N GLU A 115 -18.47 -31.62 4.04
CA GLU A 115 -18.63 -31.93 5.47
C GLU A 115 -18.88 -33.43 5.71
N LYS A 116 -19.67 -34.07 4.84
CA LYS A 116 -19.89 -35.52 4.89
C LYS A 116 -18.61 -36.30 4.60
N VAL A 117 -17.85 -35.94 3.57
CA VAL A 117 -16.60 -36.63 3.21
C VAL A 117 -15.55 -36.48 4.33
N ALA A 118 -15.37 -35.27 4.87
CA ALA A 118 -14.45 -35.03 5.98
C ALA A 118 -14.82 -35.88 7.20
N ARG A 119 -16.11 -35.92 7.55
CA ARG A 119 -16.60 -36.74 8.67
C ARG A 119 -16.46 -38.25 8.45
N GLU A 120 -16.74 -38.74 7.24
CA GLU A 120 -16.62 -40.17 6.90
C GLU A 120 -15.16 -40.65 6.91
N THR A 121 -14.23 -39.77 6.54
CA THR A 121 -12.81 -40.12 6.38
C THR A 121 -11.95 -39.76 7.61
N GLY A 122 -12.44 -38.85 8.46
CA GLY A 122 -11.66 -38.30 9.57
C GLY A 122 -10.57 -37.30 9.13
N VAL A 123 -10.55 -36.91 7.85
CA VAL A 123 -9.52 -36.04 7.27
C VAL A 123 -10.02 -34.61 7.21
N PHE A 124 -9.18 -33.65 7.62
CA PHE A 124 -9.41 -32.23 7.39
C PHE A 124 -9.18 -31.89 5.92
N ILE A 125 -10.17 -31.28 5.27
CA ILE A 125 -10.12 -30.94 3.85
C ILE A 125 -9.95 -29.43 3.69
N ALA A 126 -8.89 -29.02 3.01
CA ALA A 126 -8.75 -27.67 2.47
C ALA A 126 -8.82 -27.73 0.95
N THR A 127 -9.70 -26.95 0.33
CA THR A 127 -9.85 -26.97 -1.14
C THR A 127 -10.04 -25.58 -1.72
N GLY A 128 -9.41 -25.34 -2.86
CA GLY A 128 -9.70 -24.20 -3.72
C GLY A 128 -10.98 -24.46 -4.53
N LEU A 129 -11.77 -23.40 -4.73
CA LEU A 129 -13.00 -23.46 -5.52
C LEU A 129 -13.33 -22.11 -6.14
N ILE A 130 -14.12 -22.14 -7.21
CA ILE A 130 -14.74 -20.96 -7.79
C ILE A 130 -16.15 -20.84 -7.22
N GLU A 131 -16.34 -19.84 -6.36
CA GLU A 131 -17.62 -19.56 -5.71
C GLU A 131 -18.43 -18.60 -6.58
N ARG A 132 -19.70 -18.91 -6.84
CA ARG A 132 -20.65 -17.94 -7.41
C ARG A 132 -21.55 -17.34 -6.34
N ALA A 133 -21.72 -16.02 -6.37
CA ALA A 133 -22.67 -15.30 -5.52
C ALA A 133 -23.16 -14.02 -6.20
N GLY A 134 -24.49 -13.85 -6.30
CA GLY A 134 -25.13 -12.64 -6.84
C GLY A 134 -24.67 -12.25 -8.24
N GLY A 135 -24.46 -13.22 -9.14
CA GLY A 135 -23.99 -12.97 -10.51
C GLY A 135 -22.48 -12.73 -10.65
N SER A 136 -21.72 -12.80 -9.56
CA SER A 136 -20.26 -12.69 -9.55
C SER A 136 -19.59 -14.03 -9.26
N LEU A 137 -18.36 -14.22 -9.73
CA LEU A 137 -17.49 -15.35 -9.40
C LEU A 137 -16.35 -14.89 -8.49
N TYR A 138 -15.94 -15.74 -7.55
CA TYR A 138 -14.86 -15.48 -6.60
C TYR A 138 -13.95 -16.69 -6.50
N CYS A 139 -12.64 -16.51 -6.72
CA CYS A 139 -11.66 -17.54 -6.39
C CYS A 139 -11.53 -17.64 -4.86
N SER A 140 -11.82 -18.82 -4.32
CA SER A 140 -12.01 -19.02 -2.88
C SER A 140 -11.28 -20.25 -2.35
N ALA A 141 -11.00 -20.27 -1.05
CA ALA A 141 -10.52 -21.43 -0.32
C ALA A 141 -11.47 -21.76 0.84
N LEU A 142 -11.75 -23.05 1.04
CA LEU A 142 -12.66 -23.56 2.06
C LEU A 142 -11.92 -24.49 3.03
N TYR A 143 -12.25 -24.42 4.32
CA TYR A 143 -11.66 -25.22 5.39
C TYR A 143 -12.73 -26.10 6.05
N VAL A 144 -12.58 -27.42 5.97
CA VAL A 144 -13.57 -28.39 6.45
C VAL A 144 -12.96 -29.33 7.48
N ASP A 145 -13.44 -29.22 8.70
CA ASP A 145 -13.04 -30.05 9.82
C ASP A 145 -13.88 -31.33 9.90
N PRO A 146 -13.25 -32.50 10.17
CA PRO A 146 -13.97 -33.78 10.21
C PRO A 146 -14.99 -33.88 11.35
N VAL A 147 -14.85 -33.09 12.41
CA VAL A 147 -15.74 -33.10 13.58
C VAL A 147 -16.69 -31.91 13.56
N ARG A 148 -16.16 -30.72 13.30
CA ARG A 148 -16.89 -29.44 13.42
C ARG A 148 -17.54 -28.98 12.10
N GLY A 149 -17.24 -29.63 10.98
CA GLY A 149 -17.70 -29.21 9.66
C GLY A 149 -16.92 -27.99 9.14
N VAL A 150 -17.53 -27.16 8.30
CA VAL A 150 -16.85 -25.97 7.77
C VAL A 150 -16.46 -25.02 8.90
N LEU A 151 -15.17 -24.66 8.98
CA LEU A 151 -14.66 -23.70 9.96
C LEU A 151 -14.52 -22.28 9.40
N GLY A 152 -14.48 -22.15 8.08
CA GLY A 152 -14.31 -20.86 7.43
C GLY A 152 -14.14 -21.01 5.93
N LYS A 153 -14.24 -19.87 5.26
CA LYS A 153 -13.84 -19.72 3.87
C LYS A 153 -13.24 -18.34 3.65
N ARG A 154 -12.49 -18.19 2.57
CA ARG A 154 -11.95 -16.90 2.16
C ARG A 154 -12.03 -16.72 0.66
N ARG A 155 -12.10 -15.46 0.22
CA ARG A 155 -12.05 -15.05 -1.18
C ARG A 155 -10.70 -14.37 -1.46
N LYS A 156 -10.15 -14.58 -2.64
CA LYS A 156 -8.89 -13.97 -3.11
C LYS A 156 -9.05 -12.44 -3.11
N VAL A 157 -8.23 -11.73 -2.35
CA VAL A 157 -8.34 -10.27 -2.16
C VAL A 157 -8.08 -9.53 -3.46
N MET A 158 -7.11 -10.01 -4.23
CA MET A 158 -6.77 -9.42 -5.53
C MET A 158 -6.51 -10.53 -6.55
N PRO A 159 -7.44 -10.74 -7.49
CA PRO A 159 -7.20 -11.55 -8.69
C PRO A 159 -6.00 -10.98 -9.47
N ALA A 160 -5.16 -11.86 -9.99
CA ALA A 160 -3.93 -11.49 -10.66
C ALA A 160 -4.19 -11.02 -12.10
N ASP A 161 -3.64 -9.87 -12.46
CA ASP A 161 -3.49 -9.43 -13.85
C ASP A 161 -2.02 -9.50 -14.23
N VAL A 162 -1.72 -10.09 -15.38
CA VAL A 162 -0.37 -10.17 -15.93
C VAL A 162 -0.43 -9.76 -17.38
N TYR A 163 0.15 -8.61 -17.69
CA TYR A 163 0.46 -8.22 -19.06
C TYR A 163 1.80 -8.84 -19.44
N LEU A 164 1.79 -9.99 -20.13
CA LEU A 164 2.98 -10.50 -20.79
C LEU A 164 2.93 -10.11 -22.28
N LEU A 165 3.51 -8.95 -22.57
CA LEU A 165 3.60 -8.36 -23.92
C LEU A 165 4.25 -9.27 -24.97
N LEU A 166 4.98 -10.32 -24.55
CA LEU A 166 5.73 -11.20 -25.45
C LEU A 166 5.03 -12.52 -25.79
N VAL A 167 3.87 -12.85 -25.19
CA VAL A 167 3.19 -14.15 -25.42
C VAL A 167 1.72 -14.00 -25.86
N GLY A 168 1.22 -12.77 -26.05
CA GLY A 168 -0.14 -12.54 -26.58
C GLY A 168 -1.28 -13.11 -25.74
N LYS A 169 -1.02 -13.46 -24.46
CA LYS A 169 -2.03 -13.97 -23.52
C LYS A 169 -2.05 -13.07 -22.28
N THR A 170 -3.03 -12.17 -22.24
CA THR A 170 -3.33 -11.33 -21.08
C THR A 170 -3.81 -12.24 -19.95
N ALA A 171 -3.11 -12.29 -18.80
CA ALA A 171 -3.72 -12.89 -17.62
C ALA A 171 -4.79 -11.91 -17.11
N SER A 172 -6.00 -12.43 -17.00
CA SER A 172 -7.26 -11.70 -17.09
C SER A 172 -8.21 -12.07 -15.95
N GLU A 173 -7.68 -12.52 -14.80
CA GLU A 173 -8.52 -12.99 -13.71
C GLU A 173 -9.50 -11.89 -13.27
N ARG A 174 -9.12 -10.61 -13.36
CA ARG A 174 -10.02 -9.48 -13.03
C ARG A 174 -11.18 -9.30 -13.99
N LEU A 175 -11.14 -9.88 -15.20
CA LEU A 175 -12.32 -9.89 -16.09
C LEU A 175 -13.40 -10.86 -15.62
N VAL A 176 -13.03 -11.91 -14.87
CA VAL A 176 -13.95 -12.99 -14.52
C VAL A 176 -14.21 -13.15 -13.03
N TRP A 177 -13.23 -12.84 -12.18
CA TRP A 177 -13.34 -12.99 -10.73
C TRP A 177 -13.38 -11.63 -10.04
N ALA A 178 -14.35 -11.50 -9.12
CA ALA A 178 -14.48 -10.37 -8.23
C ALA A 178 -13.48 -10.46 -7.07
N GLN A 179 -13.20 -9.30 -6.47
CA GLN A 179 -12.29 -9.17 -5.34
C GLN A 179 -12.95 -9.63 -4.03
N GLY A 180 -12.20 -10.37 -3.22
CA GLY A 180 -12.55 -10.70 -1.85
C GLY A 180 -12.27 -9.55 -0.88
N SER A 181 -13.04 -9.50 0.21
CA SER A 181 -12.75 -8.56 1.31
C SER A 181 -11.52 -8.99 2.11
N PRO A 182 -10.62 -8.07 2.48
CA PRO A 182 -9.52 -8.36 3.42
C PRO A 182 -9.97 -8.90 4.76
N SER A 183 -11.22 -8.65 5.19
CA SER A 183 -11.79 -9.23 6.42
C SER A 183 -11.86 -10.75 6.40
N THR A 184 -11.77 -11.38 5.23
CA THR A 184 -11.75 -12.84 5.06
C THR A 184 -10.35 -13.45 5.21
N LEU A 185 -9.28 -12.64 5.32
CA LEU A 185 -7.91 -13.09 5.62
C LEU A 185 -7.76 -13.47 7.11
N LYS A 186 -8.60 -14.40 7.57
CA LYS A 186 -8.67 -14.86 8.96
C LYS A 186 -8.10 -16.28 9.05
N ALA A 187 -7.17 -16.49 9.98
CA ALA A 187 -6.71 -17.83 10.33
C ALA A 187 -7.82 -18.59 11.07
N ILE A 188 -7.96 -19.89 10.78
CA ILE A 188 -8.84 -20.79 11.52
C ILE A 188 -8.03 -21.60 12.51
N THR A 189 -8.69 -22.08 13.56
CA THR A 189 -8.07 -22.94 14.57
C THR A 189 -8.82 -24.26 14.68
N THR A 190 -8.06 -25.35 14.75
CA THR A 190 -8.60 -26.69 14.96
C THR A 190 -7.60 -27.56 15.72
N GLU A 191 -8.04 -28.75 16.14
CA GLU A 191 -7.22 -29.77 16.77
C GLU A 191 -7.35 -31.07 15.99
N LEU A 192 -6.24 -31.51 15.38
CA LEU A 192 -6.15 -32.77 14.62
C LEU A 192 -5.14 -33.68 15.30
N ASN A 193 -5.49 -34.95 15.53
CA ASN A 193 -4.63 -35.90 16.22
C ASN A 193 -4.11 -35.41 17.59
N GLY A 194 -4.89 -34.60 18.32
CA GLY A 194 -4.48 -33.98 19.59
C GLY A 194 -3.49 -32.82 19.44
N VAL A 195 -3.21 -32.36 18.22
CA VAL A 195 -2.29 -31.26 17.90
C VAL A 195 -3.08 -30.03 17.50
N LYS A 196 -2.79 -28.89 18.13
CA LYS A 196 -3.47 -27.62 17.86
C LYS A 196 -2.87 -26.92 16.65
N LEU A 197 -3.72 -26.66 15.66
CA LEU A 197 -3.34 -26.05 14.39
C LEU A 197 -4.01 -24.69 14.23
N THR A 198 -3.23 -23.72 13.74
CA THR A 198 -3.68 -22.42 13.27
C THR A 198 -3.37 -22.33 11.80
N ILE A 199 -4.41 -22.39 10.97
CA ILE A 199 -4.29 -22.60 9.54
C ILE A 199 -4.77 -21.36 8.81
N ALA A 200 -4.02 -20.90 7.82
CA ALA A 200 -4.48 -19.86 6.90
C ALA A 200 -4.02 -20.16 5.47
N ALA A 201 -4.74 -19.63 4.49
CA ALA A 201 -4.39 -19.79 3.08
C ALA A 201 -4.14 -18.45 2.40
N ALA A 202 -3.13 -18.41 1.52
CA ALA A 202 -2.96 -17.37 0.50
C ALA A 202 -3.01 -18.02 -0.87
N ILE A 203 -3.86 -17.52 -1.75
CA ILE A 203 -4.14 -18.16 -3.05
C ILE A 203 -3.19 -17.55 -4.08
N CYS A 204 -2.34 -18.39 -4.67
CA CYS A 204 -1.47 -18.04 -5.79
C CYS A 204 -0.64 -16.79 -5.48
N TRP A 205 -0.77 -15.74 -6.29
CA TRP A 205 0.06 -14.54 -6.19
C TRP A 205 -0.17 -13.66 -4.96
N GLU A 206 -1.19 -13.95 -4.15
CA GLU A 206 -1.30 -13.37 -2.81
C GLU A 206 -0.07 -13.69 -1.95
N SER A 207 0.59 -14.82 -2.22
CA SER A 207 1.86 -15.19 -1.58
C SER A 207 3.02 -14.26 -1.95
N PHE A 208 2.95 -13.53 -3.06
CA PHE A 208 3.95 -12.49 -3.36
C PHE A 208 3.69 -11.19 -2.59
N MET A 209 2.50 -10.98 -2.04
CA MET A 209 2.12 -9.72 -1.38
C MET A 209 2.66 -9.65 0.05
N PRO A 210 3.68 -8.81 0.36
CA PRO A 210 4.33 -8.84 1.67
C PRO A 210 3.38 -8.47 2.82
N MET A 211 2.51 -7.48 2.60
CA MET A 211 1.53 -7.06 3.61
C MET A 211 0.49 -8.14 3.92
N LEU A 212 0.10 -8.93 2.92
CA LEU A 212 -0.84 -10.04 3.10
C LEU A 212 -0.20 -11.14 3.94
N ARG A 213 1.04 -11.52 3.61
CA ARG A 213 1.80 -12.52 4.38
C ARG A 213 2.00 -12.08 5.83
N GLN A 214 2.39 -10.83 6.04
CA GLN A 214 2.54 -10.25 7.38
C GLN A 214 1.23 -10.27 8.19
N SER A 215 0.08 -10.01 7.54
CA SER A 215 -1.23 -10.15 8.18
C SER A 215 -1.51 -11.58 8.65
N LEU A 216 -1.16 -12.59 7.84
CA LEU A 216 -1.33 -13.99 8.23
C LEU A 216 -0.36 -14.40 9.35
N TYR A 217 0.91 -14.02 9.27
CA TYR A 217 1.89 -14.31 10.33
C TYR A 217 1.47 -13.71 11.67
N SER A 218 0.89 -12.51 11.68
CA SER A 218 0.40 -11.85 12.89
C SER A 218 -0.71 -12.62 13.63
N GLN A 219 -1.34 -13.59 12.97
CA GLN A 219 -2.41 -14.42 13.51
C GLN A 219 -1.92 -15.78 14.03
N ASN A 220 -0.61 -15.95 14.20
CA ASN A 220 0.00 -17.17 14.75
C ASN A 220 -0.22 -18.42 13.87
N VAL A 221 -0.15 -18.24 12.55
CA VAL A 221 -0.32 -19.33 11.57
C VAL A 221 0.87 -20.29 11.64
N ASN A 222 0.58 -21.57 11.89
CA ASN A 222 1.57 -22.64 11.95
C ASN A 222 1.50 -23.62 10.76
N ILE A 223 0.38 -23.61 10.02
CA ILE A 223 0.22 -24.26 8.72
C ILE A 223 -0.23 -23.21 7.70
N TYR A 224 0.62 -22.89 6.73
CA TYR A 224 0.34 -21.98 5.63
C TYR A 224 -0.05 -22.78 4.38
N LEU A 225 -1.27 -22.59 3.90
CA LEU A 225 -1.77 -23.24 2.68
C LEU A 225 -1.57 -22.31 1.48
N ALA A 226 -0.93 -22.81 0.43
CA ALA A 226 -0.62 -22.07 -0.78
C ALA A 226 -1.16 -22.79 -2.03
N PRO A 227 -2.49 -22.89 -2.21
CA PRO A 227 -3.06 -23.37 -3.47
C PRO A 227 -2.68 -22.40 -4.59
N THR A 228 -2.25 -22.92 -5.74
CA THR A 228 -1.73 -22.11 -6.84
C THR A 228 -2.08 -22.69 -8.21
N ALA A 229 -2.01 -21.83 -9.22
CA ALA A 229 -2.00 -22.19 -10.64
C ALA A 229 -0.66 -21.83 -11.31
N ASP A 230 0.35 -21.44 -10.54
CA ASP A 230 1.66 -20.99 -10.98
C ASP A 230 2.73 -22.09 -10.82
N GLY A 231 3.21 -22.62 -11.94
CA GLY A 231 4.24 -23.67 -11.99
C GLY A 231 5.62 -23.16 -12.39
N ARG A 232 5.92 -21.86 -12.24
CA ARG A 232 7.23 -21.29 -12.61
C ARG A 232 8.31 -21.62 -11.56
N ASP A 233 9.56 -21.63 -12.00
CA ASP A 233 10.73 -21.89 -11.14
C ASP A 233 10.86 -20.90 -9.97
N THR A 234 10.25 -19.72 -10.07
CA THR A 234 10.20 -18.73 -9.00
C THR A 234 9.31 -19.14 -7.82
N TRP A 235 8.41 -20.11 -8.01
CA TRP A 235 7.41 -20.49 -7.01
C TRP A 235 8.01 -21.23 -5.81
N LEU A 236 8.87 -22.23 -6.03
CA LEU A 236 9.52 -22.97 -4.93
C LEU A 236 10.38 -22.05 -4.04
N PRO A 237 11.27 -21.17 -4.57
CA PRO A 237 11.99 -20.18 -3.78
C PRO A 237 11.07 -19.28 -2.94
N LEU A 238 9.90 -18.91 -3.46
CA LEU A 238 8.91 -18.16 -2.68
C LEU A 238 8.36 -18.99 -1.51
N MET A 239 7.96 -20.24 -1.74
CA MET A 239 7.43 -21.11 -0.67
C MET A 239 8.48 -21.32 0.44
N ARG A 240 9.75 -21.52 0.06
CA ARG A 240 10.90 -21.59 0.98
C ARG A 240 11.07 -20.31 1.80
N THR A 241 10.94 -19.16 1.14
CA THR A 241 10.97 -17.85 1.82
C THR A 241 9.83 -17.73 2.82
N ILE A 242 8.62 -18.14 2.46
CA ILE A 242 7.44 -18.06 3.33
C ILE A 242 7.57 -18.97 4.55
N GLY A 243 8.09 -20.20 4.37
CA GLY A 243 8.36 -21.11 5.47
C GLY A 243 9.38 -20.52 6.45
N GLY A 244 10.49 -20.00 5.93
CA GLY A 244 11.54 -19.35 6.71
C GLY A 244 11.11 -18.05 7.41
N GLU A 245 10.38 -17.17 6.70
CA GLU A 245 9.92 -15.88 7.22
C GLU A 245 8.79 -16.03 8.24
N GLY A 246 7.80 -16.88 7.93
CA GLY A 246 6.63 -17.08 8.78
C GLY A 246 6.85 -18.06 9.93
N ARG A 247 7.92 -18.86 9.89
CA ARG A 247 8.15 -20.02 10.78
C ARG A 247 6.91 -20.91 10.84
N THR A 248 6.54 -21.42 9.67
CA THR A 248 5.32 -22.19 9.44
C THR A 248 5.60 -23.30 8.45
N PHE A 249 4.89 -24.41 8.53
CA PHE A 249 4.91 -25.40 7.46
C PHE A 249 4.07 -24.88 6.29
N VAL A 250 4.63 -24.89 5.10
CA VAL A 250 3.96 -24.45 3.87
C VAL A 250 3.55 -25.66 3.05
N LEU A 251 2.25 -25.79 2.81
CA LEU A 251 1.69 -26.78 1.90
C LEU A 251 1.30 -26.08 0.61
N SER A 252 2.04 -26.35 -0.47
CA SER A 252 1.79 -25.77 -1.78
C SER A 252 1.17 -26.81 -2.71
N CYS A 253 0.03 -26.48 -3.31
CA CYS A 253 -0.72 -27.42 -4.14
C CYS A 253 -1.08 -26.78 -5.47
N ASN A 254 -0.59 -27.36 -6.57
CA ASN A 254 -0.85 -26.92 -7.93
C ASN A 254 -1.64 -28.00 -8.69
N GLN A 255 -2.33 -27.58 -9.74
CA GLN A 255 -3.01 -28.47 -10.68
C GLN A 255 -2.04 -29.02 -11.73
N CYS A 256 -2.27 -30.25 -12.16
CA CYS A 256 -1.55 -30.90 -13.26
C CYS A 256 -2.56 -31.29 -14.34
N VAL A 257 -2.48 -30.66 -15.51
CA VAL A 257 -3.51 -30.81 -16.55
C VAL A 257 -2.89 -30.70 -17.95
N ARG A 258 -3.34 -31.59 -18.84
CA ARG A 258 -3.05 -31.59 -20.29
C ARG A 258 -4.13 -30.83 -21.06
N TYR A 259 -3.78 -30.35 -22.24
CA TYR A 259 -4.72 -29.58 -23.06
C TYR A 259 -6.00 -30.36 -23.43
N ASN A 260 -5.86 -31.65 -23.73
CA ASN A 260 -6.98 -32.56 -24.06
C ASN A 260 -7.88 -32.93 -22.86
N GLU A 261 -7.47 -32.58 -21.63
CA GLU A 261 -8.21 -32.83 -20.39
C GLU A 261 -9.02 -31.62 -19.94
N LEU A 262 -8.91 -30.48 -20.65
CA LEU A 262 -9.69 -29.30 -20.37
C LEU A 262 -11.20 -29.57 -20.58
N PRO A 263 -12.06 -29.05 -19.70
CA PRO A 263 -13.50 -29.05 -19.91
C PRO A 263 -13.88 -28.54 -21.31
N SER A 264 -14.90 -29.14 -21.92
CA SER A 264 -15.31 -28.83 -23.29
C SER A 264 -15.68 -27.35 -23.49
N TRP A 265 -16.24 -26.68 -22.47
CA TRP A 265 -16.57 -25.25 -22.52
C TRP A 265 -15.34 -24.34 -22.67
N ILE A 266 -14.15 -24.83 -22.31
CA ILE A 266 -12.89 -24.10 -22.51
C ILE A 266 -12.42 -24.23 -23.97
N THR A 267 -12.56 -25.43 -24.56
CA THR A 267 -11.99 -25.77 -25.88
C THR A 267 -12.94 -25.58 -27.06
N GLN A 268 -14.17 -25.07 -26.85
CA GLN A 268 -15.22 -24.95 -27.87
C GLN A 268 -14.90 -23.96 -29.02
N GLN A 269 -13.75 -23.27 -29.02
CA GLN A 269 -13.25 -22.57 -30.21
C GLN A 269 -12.58 -23.57 -31.19
N GLY A 270 -13.34 -24.01 -32.18
CA GLY A 270 -12.85 -24.20 -33.57
C GLY A 270 -11.96 -25.38 -33.93
N ASN A 271 -11.44 -26.20 -33.00
CA ASN A 271 -10.63 -27.37 -33.38
C ASN A 271 -11.46 -28.65 -33.54
N THR A 272 -12.06 -28.80 -34.72
CA THR A 272 -12.56 -30.08 -35.26
C THR A 272 -11.44 -30.90 -35.94
N SER A 273 -10.18 -30.70 -35.56
CA SER A 273 -9.02 -31.37 -36.16
C SER A 273 -8.50 -32.50 -35.26
N LYS A 274 -8.05 -33.59 -35.90
CA LYS A 274 -7.42 -34.78 -35.30
C LYS A 274 -6.07 -34.52 -34.59
N ASP A 275 -5.71 -33.27 -34.36
CA ASP A 275 -4.41 -32.82 -33.81
C ASP A 275 -4.60 -32.02 -32.51
N ILE A 276 -5.33 -32.58 -31.52
CA ILE A 276 -5.38 -31.97 -30.18
C ILE A 276 -4.00 -32.16 -29.53
N PRO A 277 -3.27 -31.09 -29.17
CA PRO A 277 -1.93 -31.22 -28.61
C PRO A 277 -1.93 -31.95 -27.26
N ASP A 278 -1.20 -33.06 -27.14
CA ASP A 278 -1.03 -33.79 -25.87
C ASP A 278 0.16 -33.23 -25.05
N HIS A 279 0.08 -31.95 -24.69
CA HIS A 279 1.08 -31.30 -23.83
C HIS A 279 0.44 -30.78 -22.55
N TYR A 280 1.24 -30.71 -21.48
CA TYR A 280 0.85 -30.09 -20.23
C TYR A 280 0.70 -28.58 -20.39
N ILE A 281 -0.48 -28.06 -20.06
CA ILE A 281 -0.73 -26.63 -19.89
C ILE A 281 -0.48 -26.18 -18.43
N SER A 282 -0.48 -27.14 -17.50
CA SER A 282 -0.04 -26.98 -16.12
C SER A 282 0.69 -28.26 -15.72
N ARG A 283 1.97 -28.14 -15.39
CA ARG A 283 2.83 -29.29 -15.08
C ARG A 283 2.81 -29.71 -13.61
N GLY A 284 2.07 -29.00 -12.75
CA GLY A 284 2.10 -29.24 -11.31
C GLY A 284 3.19 -28.43 -10.59
N GLY A 285 3.95 -29.08 -9.72
CA GLY A 285 4.94 -28.47 -8.83
C GLY A 285 4.48 -28.39 -7.37
N SER A 286 3.57 -29.26 -6.96
CA SER A 286 3.10 -29.33 -5.57
C SER A 286 4.22 -29.80 -4.63
N CYS A 287 4.40 -29.14 -3.49
CA CYS A 287 5.51 -29.39 -2.57
C CYS A 287 5.14 -29.07 -1.12
N ILE A 288 5.97 -29.55 -0.19
CA ILE A 288 5.86 -29.25 1.24
C ILE A 288 7.19 -28.67 1.72
N VAL A 289 7.11 -27.54 2.43
CA VAL A 289 8.27 -26.79 2.90
C VAL A 289 8.18 -26.58 4.41
N GLY A 290 9.29 -26.76 5.10
CA GLY A 290 9.40 -26.60 6.54
C GLY A 290 9.68 -25.16 6.97
N PRO A 291 9.65 -24.90 8.29
CA PRO A 291 9.76 -23.57 8.89
C PRO A 291 11.15 -22.92 8.78
N LEU A 292 12.16 -23.62 8.27
CA LEU A 292 13.49 -23.07 7.97
C LEU A 292 13.68 -22.87 6.45
N GLY A 293 12.64 -23.10 5.65
CA GLY A 293 12.72 -23.04 4.19
C GLY A 293 13.39 -24.26 3.57
N GLU A 294 13.53 -25.34 4.33
CA GLU A 294 13.89 -26.68 3.88
C GLU A 294 12.72 -27.30 3.12
N VAL A 295 13.04 -28.07 2.08
CA VAL A 295 12.03 -28.80 1.31
C VAL A 295 11.82 -30.13 2.02
N VAL A 296 10.63 -30.30 2.60
CA VAL A 296 10.22 -31.54 3.30
C VAL A 296 9.78 -32.58 2.27
N ALA A 297 9.08 -32.13 1.23
CA ALA A 297 8.73 -32.95 0.07
C ALA A 297 8.96 -32.15 -1.21
N GLU A 298 9.77 -32.73 -2.11
CA GLU A 298 10.16 -32.13 -3.38
C GLU A 298 8.95 -31.88 -4.31
N PRO A 299 9.02 -30.87 -5.20
CA PRO A 299 7.97 -30.62 -6.17
C PRO A 299 7.74 -31.83 -7.09
N ILE A 300 6.50 -32.28 -7.16
CA ILE A 300 6.09 -33.33 -8.12
C ILE A 300 5.62 -32.70 -9.44
N TRP A 301 6.10 -33.23 -10.57
CA TRP A 301 5.83 -32.70 -11.90
C TRP A 301 5.17 -33.76 -12.78
N GLU A 302 4.22 -33.34 -13.61
CA GLU A 302 3.62 -34.13 -14.69
C GLU A 302 2.91 -35.42 -14.23
N VAL A 303 2.44 -35.42 -12.99
CA VAL A 303 1.64 -36.51 -12.41
C VAL A 303 0.36 -35.93 -11.84
N CYS A 304 -0.76 -36.62 -12.04
CA CYS A 304 -2.06 -36.20 -11.51
C CYS A 304 -2.72 -37.35 -10.74
N THR A 305 -3.43 -37.02 -9.66
CA THR A 305 -4.22 -38.02 -8.92
C THR A 305 -5.34 -38.65 -9.74
N ASP A 306 -5.76 -37.97 -10.82
CA ASP A 306 -6.87 -38.35 -11.70
C ASP A 306 -6.42 -39.06 -12.99
N ASP A 307 -5.15 -39.48 -13.08
CA ASP A 307 -4.64 -40.21 -14.24
C ASP A 307 -5.38 -41.55 -14.42
N ALA A 308 -5.66 -41.93 -15.68
CA ALA A 308 -6.61 -42.99 -16.06
C ALA A 308 -6.36 -44.40 -15.49
N ASP A 309 -5.18 -44.63 -14.90
CA ASP A 309 -4.80 -45.88 -14.26
C ASP A 309 -5.02 -45.72 -12.76
N GLY A 310 -6.21 -46.07 -12.26
CA GLY A 310 -6.66 -45.83 -10.87
C GLY A 310 -5.79 -46.46 -9.77
N SER A 311 -4.72 -47.18 -10.13
CA SER A 311 -3.63 -47.58 -9.27
C SER A 311 -2.67 -46.42 -8.88
N LYS A 312 -2.74 -45.27 -9.58
CA LYS A 312 -1.78 -44.15 -9.51
C LYS A 312 -2.22 -42.92 -8.70
N ILE A 313 -3.35 -42.98 -7.97
CA ILE A 313 -3.74 -41.90 -7.03
C ILE A 313 -2.56 -41.55 -6.10
N GLY A 314 -1.74 -42.55 -5.73
CA GLY A 314 -0.56 -42.37 -4.91
C GLY A 314 0.53 -41.49 -5.53
N ASP A 315 0.70 -41.48 -6.85
CA ASP A 315 1.79 -40.75 -7.51
C ASP A 315 1.52 -39.23 -7.53
N GLY A 316 0.25 -38.84 -7.55
CA GLY A 316 -0.19 -37.43 -7.46
C GLY A 316 -0.37 -36.92 -6.03
N LEU A 317 -0.18 -37.76 -5.02
CA LEU A 317 -0.41 -37.44 -3.61
C LEU A 317 0.93 -37.36 -2.86
N VAL A 318 1.33 -36.14 -2.47
CA VAL A 318 2.55 -35.94 -1.69
C VAL A 318 2.19 -35.98 -0.22
N ILE A 319 2.66 -36.99 0.52
CA ILE A 319 2.39 -37.20 1.95
C ILE A 319 3.67 -36.97 2.75
N SER A 320 3.57 -36.28 3.88
CA SER A 320 4.67 -36.15 4.84
C SER A 320 4.16 -36.08 6.27
N GLU A 321 4.89 -36.71 7.20
CA GLU A 321 4.73 -36.45 8.62
C GLU A 321 5.52 -35.19 8.97
N ILE A 322 4.86 -34.24 9.65
CA ILE A 322 5.48 -33.01 10.14
C ILE A 322 5.37 -32.94 11.66
N ASP A 323 6.39 -32.39 12.31
CA ASP A 323 6.42 -32.19 13.76
C ASP A 323 6.28 -30.69 14.08
N LEU A 324 5.20 -30.32 14.76
CA LEU A 324 4.94 -28.92 15.12
C LEU A 324 5.90 -28.43 16.22
N GLU A 325 6.65 -29.32 16.89
CA GLU A 325 7.75 -28.92 17.77
C GLU A 325 8.94 -28.31 17.00
N ASP A 326 9.08 -28.58 15.69
CA ASP A 326 10.12 -27.95 14.84
C ASP A 326 9.94 -26.43 14.73
N LEU A 327 8.73 -25.92 15.02
CA LEU A 327 8.44 -24.50 15.12
C LEU A 327 9.01 -23.86 16.40
N LEU A 328 9.15 -24.65 17.48
CA LEU A 328 9.60 -24.21 18.80
C LEU A 328 11.12 -24.39 19.00
N GLY A 329 11.72 -25.36 18.32
CA GLY A 329 13.05 -25.89 18.62
C GLY A 329 14.25 -24.96 18.38
N ARG A 330 14.08 -23.74 17.86
CA ARG A 330 15.21 -22.85 17.55
C ARG A 330 14.88 -21.40 17.88
N MET A 331 15.59 -20.84 18.87
CA MET A 331 15.41 -19.51 19.50
C MET A 331 15.51 -18.31 18.53
N GLN A 332 14.60 -18.20 17.56
CA GLN A 332 14.50 -17.08 16.63
C GLN A 332 13.03 -16.75 16.43
N PHE A 333 12.59 -15.61 16.96
CA PHE A 333 11.23 -15.14 16.75
C PHE A 333 10.98 -14.87 15.26
N ALA A 334 9.92 -15.45 14.68
CA ALA A 334 9.44 -15.12 13.33
C ALA A 334 9.23 -13.60 13.16
N LEU A 335 8.80 -12.95 14.25
CA LEU A 335 8.66 -11.51 14.41
C LEU A 335 9.08 -11.16 15.83
N PRO A 336 10.00 -10.21 16.07
CA PRO A 336 10.19 -9.71 17.44
C PRO A 336 8.81 -9.31 17.96
N PRO A 337 8.41 -9.72 19.17
CA PRO A 337 7.19 -9.22 19.75
C PRO A 337 7.34 -7.70 19.72
N ARG A 338 6.56 -7.01 18.88
CA ARG A 338 6.49 -5.56 18.97
C ARG A 338 6.04 -5.30 20.39
N ARG A 339 6.98 -4.92 21.26
CA ARG A 339 6.68 -4.33 22.56
C ARG A 339 6.10 -2.96 22.27
N SER A 340 4.88 -2.96 21.76
CA SER A 340 3.90 -1.89 21.56
C SER A 340 2.96 -2.34 20.44
N PRO A 341 1.63 -2.24 20.61
CA PRO A 341 0.72 -2.46 19.50
C PRO A 341 1.00 -1.40 18.42
N LEU A 342 0.63 -1.67 17.16
CA LEU A 342 0.25 -0.58 16.25
C LEU A 342 -0.58 0.45 17.06
N PRO A 343 -0.49 1.76 16.85
CA PRO A 343 -1.42 2.66 17.49
C PRO A 343 -2.82 2.41 16.92
N ILE A 344 -3.53 1.44 17.49
CA ILE A 344 -4.94 1.63 17.80
C ILE A 344 -4.95 2.87 18.69
N ALA A 345 -5.73 3.87 18.32
CA ALA A 345 -6.03 5.01 19.17
C ALA A 345 -6.31 4.52 20.61
N ARG A 346 -5.42 4.85 21.56
CA ARG A 346 -5.65 4.53 22.96
C ARG A 346 -6.82 5.38 23.48
N SER A 347 -7.99 4.77 23.57
CA SER A 347 -9.00 5.17 24.55
C SER A 347 -8.40 4.94 25.95
N SER A 348 -8.26 6.00 26.74
CA SER A 348 -7.69 5.93 28.09
C SER A 348 -8.77 5.56 29.12
N ARG A 349 -8.81 4.31 29.56
CA ARG A 349 -9.51 3.90 30.79
C ARG A 349 -8.53 3.20 31.72
N THR A 350 -8.29 3.78 32.89
CA THR A 350 -7.42 3.24 33.94
C THR A 350 -8.24 2.68 35.12
N PRO A 351 -7.77 1.63 35.84
CA PRO A 351 -8.55 0.94 36.87
C PRO A 351 -8.64 1.73 38.19
N SER A 352 -9.81 1.67 38.84
CA SER A 352 -10.25 2.58 39.91
C SER A 352 -9.58 2.45 41.28
N TYR A 353 -8.77 1.41 41.54
CA TYR A 353 -8.31 1.11 42.90
C TYR A 353 -6.95 1.74 43.28
N ARG A 354 -6.03 1.99 42.33
CA ARG A 354 -4.73 2.65 42.60
C ARG A 354 -4.78 4.19 42.66
N ARG A 355 -5.89 4.81 42.22
CA ARG A 355 -6.05 6.28 42.18
C ARG A 355 -6.31 6.93 43.55
N LYS A 356 -6.78 6.18 44.56
CA LYS A 356 -7.11 6.76 45.88
C LYS A 356 -5.88 7.01 46.76
N GLN A 357 -4.88 6.13 46.77
CA GLN A 357 -3.69 6.33 47.60
C GLN A 357 -2.70 7.36 47.01
N LEU A 358 -2.56 7.41 45.68
CA LEU A 358 -1.69 8.38 44.99
C LEU A 358 -2.21 9.82 45.07
N LYS A 359 -3.53 10.03 45.12
CA LYS A 359 -4.10 11.38 45.31
C LYS A 359 -3.82 11.94 46.70
N THR A 360 -3.90 11.11 47.75
CA THR A 360 -3.64 11.57 49.12
C THR A 360 -2.17 11.96 49.31
N VAL A 361 -1.23 11.19 48.75
CA VAL A 361 0.20 11.51 48.77
C VAL A 361 0.53 12.74 47.92
N ALA A 362 -0.10 12.88 46.75
CA ALA A 362 0.09 14.05 45.88
C ALA A 362 -0.46 15.34 46.50
N ILE A 363 -1.59 15.28 47.24
CA ILE A 363 -2.16 16.44 47.92
C ILE A 363 -1.26 16.88 49.09
N PHE A 364 -0.75 15.94 49.89
CA PHE A 364 0.22 16.26 50.95
C PHE A 364 1.53 16.79 50.38
N GLY A 365 2.03 16.20 49.29
CA GLY A 365 3.21 16.68 48.58
C GLY A 365 3.02 18.10 48.03
N PHE A 366 1.86 18.39 47.44
CA PHE A 366 1.57 19.71 46.89
C PHE A 366 1.37 20.77 47.97
N ALA A 367 0.77 20.41 49.11
CA ALA A 367 0.63 21.30 50.26
C ALA A 367 2.00 21.66 50.86
N ILE A 368 2.91 20.68 50.99
CA ILE A 368 4.28 20.90 51.45
C ILE A 368 5.05 21.76 50.44
N PHE A 369 4.91 21.48 49.14
CA PHE A 369 5.61 22.24 48.09
C PHE A 369 5.10 23.67 47.96
N SER A 370 3.80 23.90 48.15
CA SER A 370 3.21 25.24 48.17
C SER A 370 3.60 26.02 49.42
N LEU A 371 3.70 25.36 50.58
CA LEU A 371 4.20 25.99 51.81
C LEU A 371 5.68 26.40 51.66
N LEU A 372 6.51 25.53 51.07
CA LEU A 372 7.92 25.81 50.79
C LEU A 372 8.10 26.88 49.71
N TYR A 373 7.26 26.89 48.67
CA TYR A 373 7.29 27.90 47.63
C TYR A 373 6.85 29.28 48.14
N LEU A 374 5.83 29.35 49.00
CA LEU A 374 5.40 30.59 49.64
C LEU A 374 6.45 31.12 50.63
N LEU A 375 7.10 30.24 51.39
CA LEU A 375 8.24 30.61 52.24
C LEU A 375 9.42 31.11 51.41
N HIS A 376 9.76 30.44 50.30
CA HIS A 376 10.85 30.88 49.43
C HIS A 376 10.56 32.25 48.80
N HIS A 377 9.34 32.47 48.33
CA HIS A 377 8.97 33.72 47.66
C HIS A 377 8.83 34.92 48.61
N PHE A 378 8.50 34.69 49.88
CA PHE A 378 8.51 35.74 50.91
C PHE A 378 9.94 36.15 51.35
N PHE A 379 10.94 35.28 51.18
CA PHE A 379 12.31 35.53 51.64
C PHE A 379 13.32 35.85 50.53
N SER A 380 12.98 35.72 49.24
CA SER A 380 13.91 35.99 48.14
C SER A 380 13.51 37.22 47.32
N SER A 381 13.81 38.40 47.85
CA SER A 381 13.93 39.62 47.05
C SER A 381 15.36 39.75 46.54
N THR A 382 15.59 39.51 45.25
CA THR A 382 16.55 40.31 44.43
C THR A 382 16.55 39.87 42.97
N SER A 383 16.64 40.89 42.12
CA SER A 383 16.53 40.91 40.67
C SER A 383 17.80 40.46 39.95
N THR A 384 17.66 39.63 38.90
CA THR A 384 18.54 39.66 37.71
C THR A 384 17.82 38.98 36.53
N PRO A 385 17.69 39.61 35.34
CA PRO A 385 17.00 39.01 34.22
C PRO A 385 17.94 38.16 33.36
N ALA A 386 17.54 36.90 33.14
CA ALA A 386 18.14 36.01 32.15
C ALA A 386 17.66 36.37 30.74
N ALA A 387 18.60 36.44 29.81
CA ALA A 387 18.36 36.69 28.40
C ALA A 387 17.46 35.61 27.78
N ALA A 388 16.32 36.03 27.22
CA ALA A 388 15.50 35.23 26.31
C ALA A 388 15.82 35.65 24.87
N SER A 389 16.28 34.71 24.05
CA SER A 389 16.72 34.91 22.67
C SER A 389 15.55 35.00 21.67
N ALA A 390 15.72 35.91 20.72
CA ALA A 390 14.83 36.37 19.63
C ALA A 390 14.06 35.32 18.79
N GLY A 391 12.86 35.72 18.32
CA GLY A 391 12.18 35.15 17.14
C GLY A 391 10.69 34.78 17.32
N THR A 392 9.82 35.75 17.58
CA THR A 392 8.40 35.63 17.95
C THR A 392 7.42 35.19 16.84
N SER A 393 7.88 34.92 15.62
CA SER A 393 6.97 34.84 14.46
C SER A 393 6.73 33.44 13.90
N GLY A 394 7.43 32.41 14.40
CA GLY A 394 7.17 31.01 14.07
C GLY A 394 7.34 30.63 12.59
N VAL A 395 7.96 31.46 11.74
CA VAL A 395 8.25 31.12 10.33
C VAL A 395 9.75 30.93 10.12
N VAL A 396 10.11 29.88 9.40
CA VAL A 396 11.48 29.61 8.95
C VAL A 396 11.55 29.73 7.44
N ILE A 397 12.44 30.59 6.94
CA ILE A 397 12.70 30.74 5.50
C ILE A 397 13.78 29.74 5.10
N VAL A 398 13.49 28.87 4.15
CA VAL A 398 14.36 27.79 3.70
C VAL A 398 14.92 28.12 2.31
N THR A 399 16.23 28.32 2.22
CA THR A 399 16.91 28.61 0.95
C THR A 399 18.07 27.65 0.74
N LEU A 400 18.10 27.01 -0.44
CA LEU A 400 19.15 26.10 -0.85
C LEU A 400 20.17 26.85 -1.71
N LEU A 401 21.45 26.73 -1.36
CA LEU A 401 22.55 27.42 -2.03
C LEU A 401 23.50 26.40 -2.67
N ASP A 402 23.73 26.52 -3.97
CA ASP A 402 24.81 25.79 -4.66
C ASP A 402 26.12 26.59 -4.54
N ARG A 403 26.80 26.46 -3.40
CA ARG A 403 28.06 27.19 -3.15
C ARG A 403 29.20 26.76 -4.07
N LYS A 404 29.08 25.62 -4.77
CA LYS A 404 30.08 25.15 -5.74
C LYS A 404 29.91 25.84 -7.09
N HIS A 405 28.68 26.13 -7.50
CA HIS A 405 28.38 26.66 -8.84
C HIS A 405 28.07 28.16 -8.85
N PHE A 406 27.54 28.70 -7.75
CA PHE A 406 27.21 30.12 -7.66
C PHE A 406 28.42 30.97 -7.24
N SER A 407 28.54 32.15 -7.85
CA SER A 407 29.57 33.12 -7.43
C SER A 407 29.33 33.58 -5.99
N GLU A 408 30.40 33.84 -5.24
CA GLU A 408 30.27 34.33 -3.86
C GLU A 408 29.47 35.64 -3.77
N SER A 409 29.61 36.51 -4.77
CA SER A 409 28.88 37.78 -4.84
C SER A 409 27.38 37.54 -4.93
N TYR A 410 26.95 36.60 -5.77
CA TYR A 410 25.55 36.24 -5.93
C TYR A 410 24.98 35.62 -4.63
N VAL A 411 25.70 34.67 -4.03
CA VAL A 411 25.30 34.06 -2.75
C VAL A 411 25.19 35.09 -1.63
N LYS A 412 26.16 36.00 -1.49
CA LYS A 412 26.13 37.08 -0.48
C LYS A 412 24.91 37.98 -0.64
N LYS A 413 24.52 38.30 -1.89
CA LYS A 413 23.32 39.11 -2.18
C LYS A 413 22.02 38.39 -1.81
N ILE A 414 21.92 37.09 -2.12
CA ILE A 414 20.76 36.26 -1.72
C ILE A 414 20.64 36.23 -0.19
N VAL A 415 21.74 35.93 0.51
CA VAL A 415 21.78 35.88 1.97
C VAL A 415 21.36 37.22 2.57
N ALA A 416 21.93 38.33 2.12
CA ALA A 416 21.58 39.67 2.59
C ALA A 416 20.08 39.99 2.42
N ASN A 417 19.48 39.57 1.30
CA ASN A 417 18.05 39.76 1.07
C ASN A 417 17.18 38.97 2.05
N ARG A 418 17.52 37.69 2.30
CA ARG A 418 16.77 36.86 3.26
C ARG A 418 16.98 37.32 4.70
N GLU A 419 18.19 37.75 5.05
CA GLU A 419 18.51 38.25 6.39
C GLU A 419 17.78 39.55 6.72
N ASP A 420 17.72 40.52 5.80
CA ASP A 420 16.95 41.75 5.99
C ASP A 420 15.47 41.44 6.24
N TYR A 421 14.86 40.63 5.37
CA TYR A 421 13.45 40.28 5.51
C TYR A 421 13.15 39.49 6.79
N ALA A 422 14.00 38.51 7.14
CA ALA A 422 13.83 37.74 8.36
C ALA A 422 13.96 38.62 9.62
N LYS A 423 14.93 39.54 9.63
CA LYS A 423 15.15 40.49 10.72
C LYS A 423 13.94 41.41 10.92
N ARG A 424 13.36 41.94 9.84
CA ARG A 424 12.20 42.85 9.90
C ARG A 424 10.96 42.20 10.53
N HIS A 425 10.73 40.92 10.23
CA HIS A 425 9.51 40.23 10.65
C HIS A 425 9.71 39.24 11.80
N GLY A 426 10.92 39.13 12.35
CA GLY A 426 11.25 38.16 13.40
C GLY A 426 11.18 36.70 12.94
N TYR A 427 11.45 36.45 11.65
CA TYR A 427 11.58 35.10 11.08
C TYR A 427 12.99 34.55 11.29
N THR A 428 13.15 33.24 11.09
CA THR A 428 14.45 32.56 11.15
C THR A 428 14.85 32.14 9.74
N ASN A 429 16.12 32.33 9.37
CA ASN A 429 16.65 31.80 8.12
C ASN A 429 17.27 30.42 8.34
N PHE A 430 17.04 29.52 7.39
CA PHE A 430 17.70 28.23 7.28
C PHE A 430 18.32 28.14 5.88
N PHE A 431 19.64 28.30 5.83
CA PHE A 431 20.42 28.13 4.61
C PHE A 431 21.03 26.74 4.60
N ALA A 432 20.73 25.97 3.57
CA ALA A 432 21.33 24.67 3.35
C ALA A 432 22.14 24.66 2.05
N SER A 433 23.15 23.78 1.95
CA SER A 433 23.85 23.60 0.68
C SER A 433 23.33 22.39 -0.08
N ILE A 434 23.25 22.49 -1.41
CA ILE A 434 22.86 21.35 -2.25
C ILE A 434 23.83 20.17 -2.04
N SER A 435 25.11 20.46 -1.81
CA SER A 435 26.14 19.44 -1.54
C SER A 435 25.84 18.57 -0.32
N ASP A 436 25.08 19.08 0.64
CA ASP A 436 24.74 18.35 1.88
C ASP A 436 23.74 17.22 1.61
N TYR A 437 23.11 17.21 0.43
CA TYR A 437 22.06 16.26 0.04
C TYR A 437 22.43 15.43 -1.20
N GLU A 438 23.62 15.60 -1.79
CA GLU A 438 24.07 14.88 -2.99
C GLU A 438 23.91 13.36 -2.82
N GLU A 439 24.31 12.81 -1.66
CA GLU A 439 24.16 11.38 -1.35
C GLU A 439 22.70 10.91 -1.28
N ALA A 440 21.81 11.74 -0.70
CA ALA A 440 20.39 11.40 -0.57
C ALA A 440 19.66 11.48 -1.92
N ILE A 441 20.10 12.37 -2.80
CA ILE A 441 19.52 12.58 -4.14
C ILE A 441 19.96 11.48 -5.10
N GLY A 442 21.22 11.03 -5.03
CA GLY A 442 21.79 10.06 -5.97
C GLY A 442 21.87 10.64 -7.38
N ASP A 443 21.45 9.88 -8.39
CA ASP A 443 21.54 10.28 -9.81
C ASP A 443 20.43 11.24 -10.26
N ALA A 444 19.49 11.60 -9.38
CA ALA A 444 18.39 12.50 -9.72
C ALA A 444 18.85 13.97 -9.87
N PRO A 445 18.13 14.82 -10.63
CA PRO A 445 18.46 16.23 -10.76
C PRO A 445 18.61 16.94 -9.42
N LYS A 446 19.59 17.85 -9.30
CA LYS A 446 19.94 18.56 -8.05
C LYS A 446 18.76 19.32 -7.42
N SER A 447 17.79 19.73 -8.23
CA SER A 447 16.59 20.44 -7.79
C SER A 447 15.73 19.61 -6.81
N TRP A 448 15.84 18.28 -6.84
CA TRP A 448 15.24 17.38 -5.83
C TRP A 448 15.75 17.61 -4.40
N ALA A 449 16.86 18.32 -4.21
CA ALA A 449 17.39 18.68 -2.89
C ALA A 449 16.38 19.47 -2.03
N VAL A 450 15.40 20.13 -2.65
CA VAL A 450 14.39 20.94 -1.94
C VAL A 450 13.67 20.15 -0.86
N ALA A 451 13.25 18.91 -1.14
CA ALA A 451 12.48 18.11 -0.21
C ALA A 451 13.28 17.70 1.05
N PRO A 452 14.48 17.09 0.96
CA PRO A 452 15.28 16.76 2.14
C PRO A 452 15.76 18.01 2.88
N ALA A 453 16.01 19.13 2.19
CA ALA A 453 16.38 20.38 2.85
C ALA A 453 15.24 20.98 3.69
N VAL A 454 14.00 20.96 3.19
CA VAL A 454 12.82 21.39 3.97
C VAL A 454 12.56 20.42 5.13
N ARG A 455 12.77 19.11 4.94
CA ARG A 455 12.72 18.11 6.05
C ARG A 455 13.76 18.43 7.13
N HIS A 456 15.00 18.77 6.73
CA HIS A 456 16.06 19.16 7.64
C HIS A 456 15.71 20.46 8.40
N ALA A 457 15.12 21.44 7.73
CA ALA A 457 14.62 22.65 8.38
C ALA A 457 13.55 22.34 9.44
N ILE A 458 12.59 21.44 9.12
CA ILE A 458 11.54 20.98 10.05
C ILE A 458 12.14 20.29 11.27
N ALA A 459 13.14 19.42 11.07
CA ALA A 459 13.81 18.71 12.15
C ALA A 459 14.57 19.67 13.08
N THR A 460 15.23 20.69 12.53
CA THR A 460 16.03 21.67 13.29
C THR A 460 15.16 22.71 13.99
N HIS A 461 13.99 23.03 13.44
CA HIS A 461 13.07 24.05 13.96
C HIS A 461 11.68 23.49 14.25
N PRO A 462 11.54 22.50 15.16
CA PRO A 462 10.28 21.80 15.38
C PRO A 462 9.16 22.69 15.94
N ARG A 463 9.51 23.85 16.51
CA ARG A 463 8.58 24.85 17.06
C ARG A 463 8.09 25.88 16.03
N ALA A 464 8.66 25.91 14.82
CA ALA A 464 8.17 26.78 13.77
C ALA A 464 6.77 26.31 13.31
N ALA A 465 5.85 27.25 13.10
CA ALA A 465 4.52 27.00 12.57
C ALA A 465 4.53 26.82 11.05
N TYR A 466 5.41 27.53 10.34
CA TYR A 466 5.48 27.48 8.87
C TYR A 466 6.92 27.47 8.37
N PHE A 467 7.11 26.82 7.22
CA PHE A 467 8.35 26.79 6.46
C PHE A 467 8.08 27.45 5.11
N PHE A 468 8.78 28.53 4.82
CA PHE A 468 8.68 29.23 3.55
C PHE A 468 9.90 28.91 2.70
N HIS A 469 9.74 28.05 1.71
CA HIS A 469 10.81 27.74 0.78
C HIS A 469 10.92 28.84 -0.28
N LEU A 470 12.15 29.29 -0.53
CA LEU A 470 12.48 30.20 -1.62
C LEU A 470 13.74 29.73 -2.35
N SER A 471 13.61 29.57 -3.66
CA SER A 471 14.69 29.28 -4.60
C SER A 471 15.79 30.35 -4.51
N PRO A 472 17.08 29.99 -4.72
CA PRO A 472 18.16 30.96 -4.86
C PRO A 472 17.94 31.93 -6.03
N HIS A 473 17.19 31.52 -7.05
CA HIS A 473 16.84 32.34 -8.23
C HIS A 473 15.60 33.22 -7.99
N SER A 474 15.46 33.74 -6.77
CA SER A 474 14.34 34.61 -6.39
C SER A 474 14.76 35.70 -5.41
N LEU A 475 14.07 36.84 -5.45
CA LEU A 475 14.35 38.00 -4.62
C LEU A 475 13.08 38.52 -3.95
N ILE A 476 13.14 38.75 -2.63
CA ILE A 476 12.06 39.39 -1.89
C ILE A 476 12.13 40.89 -2.17
N MET A 477 11.12 41.42 -2.84
CA MET A 477 11.08 42.79 -3.36
C MET A 477 10.33 43.78 -2.47
N ASN A 478 9.40 43.28 -1.64
CA ASN A 478 8.64 44.08 -0.71
C ASN A 478 9.01 43.68 0.73
N PRO A 479 10.08 44.26 1.31
CA PRO A 479 10.60 43.84 2.60
C PRO A 479 9.67 44.20 3.77
N SER A 480 8.77 45.16 3.59
CA SER A 480 7.85 45.66 4.62
C SER A 480 6.56 44.81 4.74
N LYS A 481 6.29 43.94 3.76
CA LYS A 481 5.08 43.11 3.72
C LYS A 481 5.32 41.74 4.38
N SER A 482 4.79 41.51 5.58
CA SER A 482 4.94 40.23 6.29
C SER A 482 4.14 39.09 5.66
N LEU A 483 4.59 37.84 5.79
CA LEU A 483 3.81 36.66 5.38
C LEU A 483 2.50 36.52 6.17
N LYS A 484 2.51 36.98 7.43
CA LYS A 484 1.33 36.94 8.29
C LYS A 484 0.20 37.78 7.71
N SER A 485 0.42 39.07 7.49
CA SER A 485 -0.59 39.98 6.92
C SER A 485 -0.88 39.68 5.44
N HIS A 486 0.07 39.13 4.70
CA HIS A 486 -0.11 38.85 3.28
C HIS A 486 -0.93 37.60 3.01
N LEU A 487 -0.74 36.52 3.80
CA LEU A 487 -1.28 35.18 3.53
C LEU A 487 -1.83 34.44 4.75
N LEU A 488 -1.14 34.49 5.90
CA LEU A 488 -1.38 33.57 7.02
C LEU A 488 -2.38 34.09 8.06
N GLU A 489 -2.83 35.33 7.92
CA GLU A 489 -3.90 35.89 8.76
C GLU A 489 -5.25 35.27 8.41
N LYS A 490 -6.09 35.09 9.44
CA LYS A 490 -7.39 34.44 9.31
C LYS A 490 -8.26 35.13 8.26
N GLY A 491 -8.83 34.35 7.35
CA GLY A 491 -9.66 34.79 6.21
C GLY A 491 -8.85 35.28 5.00
N ARG A 492 -7.56 35.59 5.16
CA ARG A 492 -6.76 36.15 4.07
C ARG A 492 -6.49 35.11 2.98
N LEU A 493 -6.08 33.91 3.37
CA LEU A 493 -5.85 32.81 2.42
C LEU A 493 -7.14 32.45 1.68
N GLU A 494 -8.29 32.38 2.37
CA GLU A 494 -9.57 32.06 1.73
C GLU A 494 -9.98 33.07 0.65
N SER A 495 -9.58 34.34 0.77
CA SER A 495 -9.79 35.37 -0.26
C SER A 495 -8.87 35.24 -1.48
N LEU A 496 -7.77 34.49 -1.36
CA LEU A 496 -6.74 34.35 -2.40
C LEU A 496 -6.74 32.98 -3.07
N MET A 497 -7.35 31.95 -2.45
CA MET A 497 -7.38 30.60 -3.01
C MET A 497 -8.13 30.55 -4.35
N LEU A 498 -7.45 30.05 -5.37
CA LEU A 498 -8.02 29.75 -6.67
C LEU A 498 -8.82 28.44 -6.57
N LYS A 499 -10.12 28.52 -6.88
CA LYS A 499 -11.09 27.42 -6.79
C LYS A 499 -11.53 26.98 -8.19
N ASP A 500 -11.77 25.69 -8.36
CA ASP A 500 -12.11 25.09 -9.66
C ASP A 500 -11.07 25.41 -10.75
N THR A 501 -9.80 25.49 -10.36
CA THR A 501 -8.69 25.82 -11.27
C THR A 501 -7.89 24.55 -11.60
N PRO A 502 -7.60 24.27 -12.89
CA PRO A 502 -6.77 23.12 -13.30
C PRO A 502 -5.41 23.11 -12.60
N ILE A 503 -5.00 21.93 -12.11
CA ILE A 503 -3.72 21.76 -11.40
C ILE A 503 -2.51 21.79 -12.33
N VAL A 504 -2.70 21.46 -13.60
CA VAL A 504 -1.72 21.68 -14.67
C VAL A 504 -2.46 22.37 -15.81
N PRO A 505 -2.12 23.62 -16.20
CA PRO A 505 -2.85 24.34 -17.22
C PRO A 505 -2.50 23.84 -18.63
N PRO A 506 -3.33 24.15 -19.64
CA PRO A 506 -4.67 24.72 -19.53
C PRO A 506 -5.77 23.68 -19.28
N ASP A 507 -5.50 22.40 -19.55
CA ASP A 507 -6.54 21.38 -19.77
C ASP A 507 -6.55 20.22 -18.76
N SER A 508 -5.91 20.35 -17.59
CA SER A 508 -5.98 19.27 -16.59
C SER A 508 -7.42 19.06 -16.11
N ILE A 509 -7.88 17.82 -16.21
CA ILE A 509 -9.19 17.36 -15.69
C ILE A 509 -9.26 17.55 -14.17
N ILE A 510 -8.11 17.47 -13.49
CA ILE A 510 -8.02 17.59 -12.04
C ILE A 510 -7.88 19.07 -11.67
N LYS A 511 -8.81 19.53 -10.83
CA LYS A 511 -8.94 20.93 -10.43
C LYS A 511 -8.90 21.09 -8.91
N THR A 512 -8.59 22.30 -8.46
CA THR A 512 -8.69 22.68 -7.03
C THR A 512 -10.12 22.58 -6.52
N TYR A 513 -10.29 22.14 -5.27
CA TYR A 513 -11.62 21.93 -4.69
C TYR A 513 -12.34 23.25 -4.36
N THR A 514 -13.59 23.37 -4.82
CA THR A 514 -14.46 24.52 -4.55
C THR A 514 -14.79 24.71 -3.06
N HIS A 515 -14.86 23.61 -2.32
CA HIS A 515 -15.23 23.57 -0.90
C HIS A 515 -14.03 23.68 0.06
N LEU A 516 -12.79 23.79 -0.46
CA LEU A 516 -11.60 23.91 0.38
C LEU A 516 -11.67 25.17 1.28
N LYS A 517 -11.32 24.98 2.56
CA LYS A 517 -11.31 26.01 3.59
C LYS A 517 -9.89 26.22 4.10
N GLU A 518 -9.56 27.46 4.48
CA GLU A 518 -8.21 27.83 4.92
C GLU A 518 -7.67 26.97 6.07
N LYS A 519 -8.53 26.53 6.99
CA LYS A 519 -8.14 25.73 8.15
C LYS A 519 -7.61 24.33 7.78
N ASP A 520 -8.00 23.84 6.61
CA ASP A 520 -7.69 22.51 6.09
C ASP A 520 -6.49 22.55 5.14
N VAL A 521 -5.93 23.74 4.87
CA VAL A 521 -4.75 23.94 4.02
C VAL A 521 -3.48 23.80 4.84
N ASP A 522 -2.55 23.01 4.31
CA ASP A 522 -1.22 22.80 4.85
C ASP A 522 -0.10 23.17 3.86
N LEU A 523 -0.36 23.15 2.54
CA LEU A 523 0.57 23.60 1.50
C LEU A 523 -0.03 24.78 0.71
N ILE A 524 0.74 25.86 0.54
CA ILE A 524 0.37 27.01 -0.30
C ILE A 524 1.41 27.13 -1.41
N VAL A 525 0.97 27.04 -2.65
CA VAL A 525 1.84 27.06 -3.83
C VAL A 525 1.22 27.92 -4.94
N THR A 526 2.05 28.35 -5.87
CA THR A 526 1.62 29.05 -7.09
C THR A 526 1.77 28.15 -8.31
N GLN A 527 1.15 28.56 -9.41
CA GLN A 527 1.28 27.91 -10.71
C GLN A 527 1.60 28.98 -11.75
N ASP A 528 2.35 28.61 -12.77
CA ASP A 528 2.64 29.47 -13.91
C ASP A 528 1.78 29.07 -15.12
N LYS A 529 2.17 29.42 -16.35
CA LYS A 529 1.36 29.08 -17.53
C LYS A 529 1.38 27.57 -17.87
N GLU A 530 2.33 26.81 -17.31
CA GLU A 530 2.57 25.40 -17.65
C GLU A 530 2.50 24.46 -16.44
N ASN A 531 3.02 24.84 -15.27
CA ASN A 531 3.23 23.90 -14.15
C ASN A 531 2.99 24.54 -12.77
N LEU A 532 2.90 23.71 -11.73
CA LEU A 532 3.09 24.18 -10.36
C LEU A 532 4.51 24.73 -10.18
N ASN A 533 4.67 25.73 -9.32
CA ASN A 533 5.97 26.34 -9.07
C ASN A 533 6.48 26.00 -7.66
N PRO A 534 7.33 24.96 -7.50
CA PRO A 534 7.95 24.63 -6.23
C PRO A 534 9.10 25.57 -5.84
N GLY A 535 9.48 26.55 -6.66
CA GLY A 535 10.52 27.53 -6.33
C GLY A 535 10.12 28.54 -5.25
N SER A 536 8.83 28.62 -4.92
CA SER A 536 8.31 29.42 -3.82
C SER A 536 7.02 28.81 -3.27
N PHE A 537 7.07 28.24 -2.07
CA PHE A 537 5.89 27.66 -1.41
C PHE A 537 5.97 27.78 0.11
N ILE A 538 4.80 27.77 0.75
CA ILE A 538 4.68 27.76 2.21
C ILE A 538 4.09 26.43 2.66
N LEU A 539 4.75 25.79 3.61
CA LEU A 539 4.32 24.53 4.21
C LEU A 539 4.07 24.71 5.70
N ARG A 540 2.87 24.38 6.16
CA ARG A 540 2.49 24.39 7.57
C ARG A 540 3.10 23.20 8.29
N ASN A 541 3.76 23.44 9.42
CA ASN A 541 4.34 22.36 10.21
C ASN A 541 3.23 21.47 10.78
N GLY A 542 3.37 20.16 10.59
CA GLY A 542 2.38 19.17 10.99
C GLY A 542 2.69 17.78 10.46
N GLU A 543 1.79 16.84 10.70
CA GLU A 543 1.91 15.48 10.14
C GLU A 543 1.85 15.50 8.62
N PHE A 544 0.99 16.35 8.05
CA PHE A 544 0.90 16.53 6.61
C PHE A 544 2.23 16.93 5.97
N ALA A 545 2.96 17.89 6.56
CA ALA A 545 4.24 18.32 6.02
C ALA A 545 5.26 17.17 5.90
N ARG A 546 5.32 16.30 6.91
CA ARG A 546 6.22 15.14 6.90
C ARG A 546 5.80 14.14 5.83
N PHE A 547 4.51 13.80 5.82
CA PHE A 547 3.91 12.92 4.82
C PHE A 547 4.12 13.42 3.39
N PHE A 548 3.85 14.70 3.14
CA PHE A 548 4.00 15.33 1.83
C PHE A 548 5.45 15.29 1.35
N LEU A 549 6.41 15.65 2.21
CA LEU A 549 7.82 15.64 1.84
C LEU A 549 8.37 14.21 1.67
N ASP A 550 7.85 13.24 2.42
CA ASP A 550 8.20 11.83 2.26
C ASP A 550 7.67 11.28 0.93
N ILE A 551 6.42 11.59 0.56
CA ILE A 551 5.86 11.23 -0.75
C ILE A 551 6.61 11.94 -1.86
N TRP A 552 6.80 13.25 -1.77
CA TRP A 552 7.44 14.00 -2.85
C TRP A 552 8.86 13.50 -3.10
N PHE A 553 9.61 13.17 -2.04
CA PHE A 553 10.95 12.61 -2.14
C PHE A 553 11.01 11.08 -2.28
N ASP A 554 9.87 10.41 -2.51
CA ASP A 554 9.83 8.96 -2.63
C ASP A 554 10.71 8.48 -3.80
N PRO A 555 11.53 7.42 -3.62
CA PRO A 555 12.36 6.88 -4.70
C PRO A 555 11.58 6.58 -5.99
N LEU A 556 10.29 6.23 -5.91
CA LEU A 556 9.45 6.03 -7.10
C LEU A 556 9.35 7.29 -7.96
N TYR A 557 9.18 8.47 -7.36
CA TYR A 557 9.09 9.72 -8.13
C TYR A 557 10.46 10.23 -8.55
N ARG A 558 11.46 10.13 -7.68
CA ARG A 558 12.82 10.59 -7.98
C ARG A 558 13.47 9.79 -9.10
N ASN A 559 13.23 8.48 -9.15
CA ASN A 559 13.83 7.58 -10.14
C ASN A 559 13.02 7.48 -11.45
N TYR A 560 11.82 8.07 -11.52
CA TYR A 560 10.96 8.04 -12.72
C TYR A 560 11.47 8.93 -13.86
N ASN A 561 12.50 9.76 -13.62
CA ASN A 561 13.13 10.66 -14.59
C ASN A 561 12.13 11.59 -15.31
N PHE A 562 11.37 12.37 -14.54
CA PHE A 562 10.46 13.38 -15.07
C PHE A 562 11.20 14.46 -15.89
N ALA A 563 10.58 14.92 -16.99
CA ALA A 563 11.18 15.92 -17.89
C ALA A 563 11.58 17.24 -17.20
N LYS A 564 10.83 17.70 -16.20
CA LYS A 564 11.17 18.86 -15.35
C LYS A 564 11.39 18.45 -13.89
N ALA A 565 12.02 17.28 -13.67
CA ALA A 565 12.44 16.79 -12.37
C ALA A 565 11.32 16.83 -11.30
N GLU A 566 11.58 17.46 -10.15
CA GLU A 566 10.67 17.55 -9.00
C GLU A 566 9.40 18.35 -9.29
N ILE A 567 9.42 19.25 -10.29
CA ILE A 567 8.26 20.05 -10.71
C ILE A 567 7.19 19.14 -11.26
N HIS A 568 7.50 18.37 -12.30
CA HIS A 568 6.58 17.40 -12.89
C HIS A 568 6.24 16.25 -11.91
N GLY A 569 7.17 15.90 -11.01
CA GLY A 569 6.87 15.01 -9.90
C GLY A 569 5.77 15.56 -8.99
N LEU A 570 5.83 16.85 -8.66
CA LEU A 570 4.80 17.54 -7.87
C LEU A 570 3.47 17.64 -8.62
N ASP A 571 3.50 17.98 -9.92
CA ASP A 571 2.32 18.02 -10.78
C ASP A 571 1.62 16.65 -10.83
N HIS A 572 2.40 15.56 -10.92
CA HIS A 572 1.88 14.20 -10.88
C HIS A 572 1.24 13.91 -9.51
N ILE A 573 1.92 14.25 -8.40
CA ILE A 573 1.38 14.02 -7.06
C ILE A 573 0.06 14.77 -6.86
N MET A 574 -0.03 16.04 -7.25
CA MET A 574 -1.26 16.81 -7.09
C MET A 574 -2.42 16.29 -7.94
N GLN A 575 -2.15 15.72 -9.12
CA GLN A 575 -3.20 15.16 -9.98
C GLN A 575 -3.71 13.80 -9.48
N TRP A 576 -2.83 12.96 -8.94
CA TRP A 576 -3.14 11.55 -8.65
C TRP A 576 -3.27 11.19 -7.17
N HIS A 577 -2.96 12.12 -6.26
CA HIS A 577 -3.16 11.95 -4.82
C HIS A 577 -4.17 12.96 -4.26
N PRO A 578 -5.47 12.63 -4.25
CA PRO A 578 -6.53 13.49 -3.74
C PRO A 578 -6.30 13.96 -2.29
N THR A 579 -5.61 13.16 -1.48
CA THR A 579 -5.26 13.49 -0.09
C THR A 579 -4.27 14.64 0.01
N VAL A 580 -3.36 14.77 -0.96
CA VAL A 580 -2.41 15.89 -1.02
C VAL A 580 -3.11 17.12 -1.60
N LEU A 581 -3.86 16.96 -2.69
CA LEU A 581 -4.64 18.03 -3.30
C LEU A 581 -5.64 18.67 -2.32
N ALA A 582 -6.29 17.86 -1.47
CA ALA A 582 -7.25 18.34 -0.46
C ALA A 582 -6.64 19.21 0.64
N ARG A 583 -5.30 19.28 0.71
CA ARG A 583 -4.53 20.06 1.68
C ARG A 583 -3.73 21.20 1.02
N THR A 584 -3.89 21.39 -0.29
CA THR A 584 -3.10 22.35 -1.07
C THR A 584 -3.96 23.52 -1.54
N ALA A 585 -3.55 24.73 -1.20
CA ALA A 585 -4.08 25.96 -1.75
C ALA A 585 -3.24 26.43 -2.93
N LEU A 586 -3.89 26.61 -4.08
CA LEU A 586 -3.32 27.35 -5.19
C LEU A 586 -3.67 28.84 -5.05
N VAL A 587 -2.69 29.72 -5.17
CA VAL A 587 -2.89 31.19 -5.13
C VAL A 587 -2.36 31.85 -6.41
N PRO A 588 -2.82 33.07 -6.76
CA PRO A 588 -2.32 33.79 -7.94
C PRO A 588 -0.80 33.89 -7.93
N GLN A 589 -0.16 33.69 -9.09
CA GLN A 589 1.30 33.63 -9.22
C GLN A 589 2.03 34.78 -8.52
N ARG A 590 1.57 36.04 -8.72
CA ARG A 590 2.17 37.25 -8.11
C ARG A 590 2.10 37.32 -6.59
N THR A 591 1.31 36.45 -5.95
CA THR A 591 1.20 36.40 -4.50
C THR A 591 2.51 35.96 -3.86
N LEU A 592 3.17 34.94 -4.42
CA LEU A 592 4.38 34.34 -3.84
C LEU A 592 5.53 34.20 -4.82
N SER A 593 5.30 34.36 -6.12
CA SER A 593 6.30 34.12 -7.15
C SER A 593 5.97 34.82 -8.47
N SER A 594 5.99 36.15 -8.48
CA SER A 594 5.96 36.87 -9.75
C SER A 594 7.23 36.59 -10.57
N TYR A 595 7.15 36.63 -11.89
CA TYR A 595 8.29 36.35 -12.77
C TYR A 595 8.93 37.62 -13.31
N GLY A 596 10.25 37.54 -13.55
CA GLY A 596 10.98 38.58 -14.29
C GLY A 596 10.42 38.77 -15.70
N LYS A 597 10.66 39.94 -16.31
CA LYS A 597 10.13 40.26 -17.65
C LYS A 597 10.56 39.27 -18.73
N ASP A 598 11.74 38.67 -18.57
CA ASP A 598 12.35 37.77 -19.53
C ASP A 598 11.93 36.30 -19.33
N SER A 599 11.09 36.02 -18.33
CA SER A 599 10.62 34.66 -18.03
C SER A 599 9.40 34.29 -18.90
N LEU A 600 9.65 33.48 -19.93
CA LEU A 600 8.64 33.05 -20.91
C LEU A 600 7.50 32.22 -20.32
N ALA A 601 7.69 31.61 -19.15
CA ALA A 601 6.70 30.75 -18.50
C ALA A 601 5.65 31.50 -17.65
N ALA A 602 5.73 32.83 -17.57
CA ALA A 602 4.79 33.61 -16.76
C ALA A 602 3.33 33.38 -17.21
N SER A 603 2.42 33.25 -16.24
CA SER A 603 0.98 33.31 -16.52
C SER A 603 0.58 34.71 -17.04
N LEU A 604 -0.63 34.85 -17.57
CA LEU A 604 -1.17 36.10 -18.14
C LEU A 604 -0.95 37.33 -17.24
N ASP A 605 -1.07 37.14 -15.93
CA ASP A 605 -0.83 38.16 -14.89
C ASP A 605 0.35 37.78 -13.99
N GLY A 606 1.32 37.00 -14.48
CA GLY A 606 2.43 36.46 -13.68
C GLY A 606 3.65 37.37 -13.56
N ILE A 607 3.76 38.40 -14.39
CA ILE A 607 4.94 39.27 -14.47
C ILE A 607 5.01 40.22 -13.26
N TYR A 608 6.21 40.41 -12.71
CA TYR A 608 6.48 41.30 -11.58
C TYR A 608 5.94 42.71 -11.81
N LYS A 609 5.21 43.20 -10.81
CA LYS A 609 4.84 44.62 -10.68
C LYS A 609 5.28 45.14 -9.32
N ASP A 610 5.43 46.46 -9.22
CA ASP A 610 5.80 47.08 -7.96
C ASP A 610 4.80 46.76 -6.85
N GLY A 611 5.32 46.42 -5.68
CA GLY A 611 4.53 45.94 -4.53
C GLY A 611 4.38 44.42 -4.41
N ASP A 612 4.72 43.65 -5.44
CA ASP A 612 4.76 42.18 -5.35
C ASP A 612 5.81 41.71 -4.34
N LEU A 613 5.53 40.60 -3.64
CA LEU A 613 6.37 40.12 -2.54
C LEU A 613 7.71 39.56 -3.05
N VAL A 614 7.66 38.70 -4.06
CA VAL A 614 8.83 37.98 -4.59
C VAL A 614 8.83 38.04 -6.10
N VAL A 615 10.02 38.27 -6.67
CA VAL A 615 10.31 38.04 -8.10
C VAL A 615 11.18 36.79 -8.23
N GLN A 616 10.86 35.91 -9.18
CA GLN A 616 11.60 34.68 -9.50
C GLN A 616 12.06 34.71 -10.96
N PHE A 617 13.28 34.25 -11.19
CA PHE A 617 13.93 34.17 -12.49
C PHE A 617 13.83 32.73 -12.98
N GLN A 618 12.66 32.31 -13.46
CA GLN A 618 12.41 30.91 -13.81
C GLN A 618 13.12 30.54 -15.12
N GLY A 619 13.80 29.38 -15.14
CA GLY A 619 14.44 28.81 -16.33
C GLY A 619 15.68 29.56 -16.83
N CYS A 620 16.25 30.49 -16.05
CA CYS A 620 17.44 31.25 -16.44
C CYS A 620 18.73 30.41 -16.48
N GLU A 621 18.76 29.21 -15.89
CA GLU A 621 19.90 28.27 -16.00
C GLU A 621 19.73 27.29 -17.18
N GLU A 622 18.51 27.07 -17.64
CA GLU A 622 18.17 26.05 -18.65
C GLU A 622 18.06 26.63 -20.06
N THR A 623 17.85 27.94 -20.18
CA THR A 623 17.64 28.61 -21.47
C THR A 623 18.96 29.18 -21.99
N GLU A 624 19.37 28.76 -23.19
CA GLU A 624 20.56 29.31 -23.86
C GLU A 624 20.48 30.83 -23.99
N GLY A 625 21.52 31.53 -23.52
CA GLY A 625 21.63 32.99 -23.60
C GLY A 625 21.03 33.76 -22.41
N ARG A 626 20.49 33.08 -21.40
CA ARG A 626 20.05 33.70 -20.12
C ARG A 626 21.07 33.42 -19.01
N ASP A 627 21.16 34.34 -18.05
CA ASP A 627 22.01 34.19 -16.86
C ASP A 627 21.27 34.75 -15.64
N CYS A 628 21.07 33.89 -14.63
CA CYS A 628 20.30 34.24 -13.45
C CYS A 628 20.91 35.40 -12.66
N ALA A 629 22.23 35.50 -12.60
CA ALA A 629 22.90 36.57 -11.86
C ALA A 629 22.76 37.92 -12.58
N GLN A 630 22.80 37.92 -13.91
CA GLN A 630 22.55 39.11 -14.74
C GLN A 630 21.09 39.57 -14.65
N GLU A 631 20.12 38.65 -14.71
CA GLU A 631 18.71 38.98 -14.54
C GLU A 631 18.39 39.46 -13.12
N PHE A 632 19.08 38.94 -12.11
CA PHE A 632 18.92 39.31 -10.70
C PHE A 632 19.40 40.74 -10.40
N GLU A 633 20.48 41.19 -11.05
CA GLU A 633 21.20 42.41 -10.67
C GLU A 633 20.34 43.70 -10.69
N PRO A 634 19.52 43.97 -11.73
CA PRO A 634 18.67 45.17 -11.76
C PRO A 634 17.64 45.18 -10.62
N TYR A 635 17.07 44.02 -10.30
CA TYR A 635 16.08 43.88 -9.22
C TYR A 635 16.72 44.01 -7.84
N TYR A 636 17.94 43.49 -7.67
CA TYR A 636 18.70 43.66 -6.43
C TYR A 636 19.05 45.13 -6.17
N ASN A 637 19.50 45.85 -7.20
CA ASN A 637 19.75 47.29 -7.10
C ASN A 637 18.48 48.09 -6.77
N LEU A 638 17.33 47.69 -7.32
CA LEU A 638 16.03 48.28 -6.99
C LEU A 638 15.65 48.00 -5.53
N TRP A 639 15.81 46.77 -5.07
CA TRP A 639 15.56 46.37 -3.68
C TRP A 639 16.46 47.13 -2.70
N GLN A 640 17.76 47.25 -2.98
CA GLN A 640 18.69 48.01 -2.14
C GLN A 640 18.31 49.48 -2.00
N LYS A 641 17.79 50.10 -3.07
CA LYS A 641 17.27 51.48 -3.00
C LYS A 641 16.08 51.58 -2.05
N LYS A 642 15.15 50.62 -2.11
CA LYS A 642 13.97 50.55 -1.22
C LYS A 642 14.34 50.32 0.24
N VAL A 643 15.27 49.40 0.50
CA VAL A 643 15.76 49.12 1.87
C VAL A 643 16.49 50.31 2.48
N LYS A 644 17.08 51.20 1.67
CA LYS A 644 17.71 52.44 2.16
C LYS A 644 16.71 53.58 2.37
N SER A 645 15.54 53.53 1.75
CA SER A 645 14.48 54.54 1.91
C SER A 645 13.50 54.23 3.05
N ASP A 646 13.37 52.95 3.41
CA ASP A 646 12.60 52.41 4.54
C ASP A 646 13.46 52.30 5.81
#